data_AF-A0A014PM69-F1
#
_entry.id   AF-A0A014PM69-F1
#
_cell.length_a   1.000
_cell.length_b   1.000
_cell.length_c   1.000
_cell.angle_alpha   90.00
_cell.angle_beta   90.00
_cell.angle_gamma   90.00
#
_symmetry.space_group_name_H-M   'P 1'
#
loop_
_entity.id
_entity.type
_entity.pdbx_description
1 polymer ?
#
loop_
_entity_poly.entity_id
_entity_poly.type
_entity_poly.pdbx_seq_one_letter_code
_entity_poly.pdbx_strand_id
1 'polypeptide(L)'
;MKRFGKGLLARGKDASKSSKKNKDSKDGTSSPSSRDSSNQSPVLTPTSSSTTLNDIRNKPLPSSTTGHGDHGVPNQPSNPGQQGNVPDRFGPMGGASSPNGGNANARLPPTVVISPTPGHIPPPGAAETMPHDLAPPKAGQKSLMIHRGIDNRDAIPEGLRTPKRQHSSRFDISAHRELEKLPGFHEVPPNRRQELFMQKIDQCNVIFDFNDASGDMKAKEIKRLALHELLDYVANNRQVITEPMYPRVVDMFAKNLFRPIPPPMNPQGEAFDPEEDEPVLEVAWPHIQVVYEFFLRFIESQDFNTNIAKAYIDHSFVLQLLDLFDSEDPRERDFLKTTLHRIYGKFLNLRSFIRRSINNVFFQFTYETERFNGIAELLEILGSIINGFALPLKEEHKIFLTRVLLPLHKPKSLSMYHPQLAYCIVQFLEKDASLTEDVVLGLLRYWPKVNSTKEVMFLNEVEDIFEVMDPAEFAKVQEPLFHQLAKSVASPHFQVAERALYFWNNEYFCNLVSDNVEIILPIMFAPLYENSKGHWNRTIHGMVYNAMKLFMEINPQLFDDCSHDYTEQQNSAAEREALRERKWAALAEKADQRRVSGGVSDAPSRPQVGGVLSRVDEVDPVTEDNQKRLDSLQLQDAAGRRPGGHERQNSQSSARSR
;
A
#
# COMPACT_ATOMS: atom_id res chain seq x y z
N MET A 1 -39.99 -18.68 -54.36
CA MET A 1 -40.34 -19.18 -55.71
C MET A 1 -39.10 -19.09 -56.62
N LYS A 2 -39.19 -19.24 -57.95
CA LYS A 2 -38.04 -19.54 -58.84
C LYS A 2 -37.28 -18.32 -59.44
N ARG A 3 -35.93 -18.40 -59.48
CA ARG A 3 -34.96 -17.76 -60.44
C ARG A 3 -34.84 -16.21 -60.37
N PHE A 4 -33.79 -15.51 -60.83
CA PHE A 4 -32.48 -15.80 -61.52
C PHE A 4 -31.34 -14.97 -60.84
N GLY A 5 -30.03 -15.08 -61.14
CA GLY A 5 -29.28 -16.11 -61.88
C GLY A 5 -28.18 -15.60 -62.86
N LYS A 6 -26.87 -15.76 -62.49
CA LYS A 6 -25.59 -15.54 -63.22
C LYS A 6 -24.92 -14.14 -63.12
N GLY A 7 -23.58 -14.03 -63.13
CA GLY A 7 -22.56 -15.11 -63.16
C GLY A 7 -21.11 -14.63 -63.42
N LEU A 8 -20.21 -15.59 -63.79
CA LEU A 8 -18.72 -15.52 -63.82
C LEU A 8 -18.10 -15.72 -62.41
N LEU A 9 -16.94 -16.36 -62.15
CA LEU A 9 -16.08 -17.43 -62.75
C LEU A 9 -15.50 -18.25 -61.54
N ALA A 10 -15.09 -19.52 -61.53
CA ALA A 10 -14.25 -20.38 -62.39
C ALA A 10 -12.72 -20.11 -62.27
N ARG A 11 -11.81 -21.08 -62.09
CA ARG A 11 -11.85 -22.56 -61.90
C ARG A 11 -10.46 -23.00 -61.34
N GLY A 12 -10.19 -24.08 -60.59
CA GLY A 12 -10.97 -25.26 -60.15
C GLY A 12 -10.30 -26.58 -60.62
N LYS A 13 -9.99 -27.52 -59.69
CA LYS A 13 -9.34 -28.83 -59.95
C LYS A 13 -9.74 -29.88 -58.87
N ASP A 14 -9.87 -31.16 -59.24
CA ASP A 14 -10.60 -32.19 -58.46
C ASP A 14 -10.17 -33.65 -58.83
N ALA A 15 -10.66 -34.67 -58.09
CA ALA A 15 -10.68 -36.13 -58.38
C ALA A 15 -9.32 -36.93 -58.34
N SER A 16 -9.20 -38.22 -57.93
CA SER A 16 -10.17 -39.23 -57.44
C SER A 16 -9.56 -40.56 -56.90
N LYS A 17 -10.38 -41.38 -56.21
CA LYS A 17 -10.49 -42.89 -56.23
C LYS A 17 -9.48 -43.87 -55.55
N SER A 18 -10.06 -44.70 -54.65
CA SER A 18 -10.12 -46.20 -54.63
C SER A 18 -9.11 -47.14 -53.88
N SER A 19 -9.69 -47.90 -52.92
CA SER A 19 -9.60 -49.36 -52.62
C SER A 19 -8.36 -50.08 -52.01
N LYS A 20 -8.62 -50.75 -50.85
CA LYS A 20 -8.19 -52.10 -50.33
C LYS A 20 -6.95 -52.79 -50.97
N LYS A 21 -6.07 -53.51 -50.24
CA LYS A 21 -6.35 -54.71 -49.40
C LYS A 21 -5.07 -55.34 -48.76
N ASN A 22 -5.14 -55.87 -47.52
CA ASN A 22 -4.29 -56.95 -46.91
C ASN A 22 -2.74 -56.72 -46.75
N LYS A 23 -1.95 -57.45 -45.91
CA LYS A 23 -2.17 -58.51 -44.87
C LYS A 23 -0.95 -58.60 -43.90
N ASP A 24 -1.14 -59.20 -42.70
CA ASP A 24 -0.15 -59.91 -41.82
C ASP A 24 1.10 -59.14 -41.31
N SER A 25 1.84 -59.49 -40.23
CA SER A 25 1.73 -60.30 -38.97
C SER A 25 3.06 -60.07 -38.16
N LYS A 26 3.42 -60.61 -36.97
CA LYS A 26 2.88 -61.60 -35.99
C LYS A 26 3.58 -61.40 -34.61
N ASP A 27 2.92 -61.79 -33.49
CA ASP A 27 3.48 -62.08 -32.14
C ASP A 27 4.30 -60.98 -31.39
N GLY A 28 4.61 -61.04 -30.08
CA GLY A 28 4.24 -61.96 -28.99
C GLY A 28 4.88 -61.55 -27.63
N THR A 29 4.35 -62.04 -26.50
CA THR A 29 4.85 -61.78 -25.11
C THR A 29 6.18 -62.51 -24.82
N SER A 30 7.01 -62.24 -23.79
CA SER A 30 6.74 -61.86 -22.38
C SER A 30 7.99 -61.33 -21.60
N SER A 31 7.78 -60.81 -20.37
CA SER A 31 8.74 -60.36 -19.32
C SER A 31 9.66 -61.50 -18.75
N PRO A 32 10.63 -61.30 -17.80
CA PRO A 32 10.80 -60.19 -16.83
C PRO A 32 12.23 -59.72 -16.38
N SER A 33 12.23 -58.71 -15.48
CA SER A 33 13.14 -58.47 -14.32
C SER A 33 14.51 -57.75 -14.41
N SER A 34 14.53 -56.54 -13.81
CA SER A 34 15.49 -56.02 -12.79
C SER A 34 16.61 -55.01 -13.16
N ARG A 35 16.83 -54.10 -12.17
CA ARG A 35 17.92 -53.12 -11.91
C ARG A 35 17.96 -51.77 -12.64
N ASP A 36 17.80 -50.72 -11.82
CA ASP A 36 18.57 -49.46 -11.72
C ASP A 36 18.97 -48.71 -13.01
N SER A 37 18.64 -47.42 -13.20
CA SER A 37 18.92 -46.31 -12.27
C SER A 37 18.41 -44.95 -12.80
N SER A 38 18.63 -43.89 -11.99
CA SER A 38 18.53 -42.44 -12.25
C SER A 38 17.15 -41.78 -12.45
N ASN A 39 16.87 -40.78 -11.59
CA ASN A 39 15.74 -39.86 -11.70
C ASN A 39 16.09 -38.66 -12.60
N GLN A 40 15.10 -38.13 -13.32
CA GLN A 40 14.90 -36.69 -13.47
C GLN A 40 13.40 -36.40 -13.61
N SER A 41 12.89 -35.43 -12.83
CA SER A 41 11.48 -35.07 -12.80
C SER A 41 11.31 -33.57 -13.08
N PRO A 42 10.47 -33.15 -14.05
CA PRO A 42 9.97 -31.78 -14.11
C PRO A 42 8.86 -31.56 -13.08
N VAL A 43 8.71 -30.32 -12.61
CA VAL A 43 7.69 -29.93 -11.62
C VAL A 43 6.38 -29.56 -12.32
N LEU A 44 5.26 -30.04 -11.79
CA LEU A 44 3.92 -29.49 -12.02
C LEU A 44 3.15 -29.43 -10.70
N THR A 45 2.32 -28.40 -10.57
CA THR A 45 1.43 -28.13 -9.42
C THR A 45 0.16 -28.98 -9.47
N PRO A 46 -0.43 -29.27 -8.29
CA PRO A 46 -1.87 -29.53 -8.21
C PRO A 46 -2.56 -28.64 -7.15
N THR A 47 -3.81 -28.29 -7.44
CA THR A 47 -4.74 -27.60 -6.54
C THR A 47 -5.70 -28.60 -5.87
N SER A 48 -6.63 -28.07 -5.05
CA SER A 48 -7.91 -28.70 -4.66
C SER A 48 -7.91 -29.76 -3.54
N SER A 49 -8.23 -29.25 -2.35
CA SER A 49 -9.17 -29.79 -1.35
C SER A 49 -9.77 -31.19 -1.53
N SER A 50 -9.76 -31.97 -0.44
CA SER A 50 -10.88 -32.87 -0.11
C SER A 50 -11.21 -32.81 1.38
N THR A 51 -12.50 -32.87 1.72
CA THR A 51 -13.02 -32.79 3.08
C THR A 51 -13.53 -34.16 3.54
N THR A 52 -13.31 -34.51 4.80
CA THR A 52 -13.90 -35.71 5.43
C THR A 52 -14.61 -35.33 6.72
N LEU A 53 -15.93 -35.55 6.73
CA LEU A 53 -16.77 -35.44 7.91
C LEU A 53 -16.58 -36.69 8.79
N ASN A 54 -16.59 -36.50 10.11
CA ASN A 54 -16.74 -37.58 11.09
C ASN A 54 -17.90 -37.23 12.01
N ASP A 55 -18.92 -38.09 12.02
CA ASP A 55 -20.16 -37.92 12.77
C ASP A 55 -20.22 -38.97 13.90
N ILE A 56 -20.38 -38.51 15.15
CA ILE A 56 -20.47 -39.38 16.34
C ILE A 56 -21.65 -38.92 17.19
N ARG A 57 -22.57 -39.84 17.45
CA ARG A 57 -23.93 -39.55 17.92
C ARG A 57 -24.22 -40.20 19.28
N ASN A 58 -24.83 -39.41 20.20
CA ASN A 58 -25.21 -39.77 21.58
C ASN A 58 -24.01 -39.93 22.55
N LYS A 59 -24.11 -39.68 23.86
CA LYS A 59 -25.27 -39.64 24.79
C LYS A 59 -25.09 -38.51 25.88
N PRO A 60 -25.84 -38.40 27.00
CA PRO A 60 -26.66 -37.20 27.28
C PRO A 60 -26.17 -36.29 28.44
N LEU A 61 -26.77 -35.09 28.52
CA LEU A 61 -26.69 -34.17 29.67
C LEU A 61 -27.72 -34.49 30.77
N PRO A 62 -27.49 -34.04 32.01
CA PRO A 62 -28.53 -33.71 32.97
C PRO A 62 -28.68 -32.19 33.22
N SER A 63 -29.94 -31.73 33.16
CA SER A 63 -30.61 -30.63 33.91
C SER A 63 -29.83 -29.43 34.49
N SER A 64 -30.41 -28.23 34.26
CA SER A 64 -30.09 -26.94 34.88
C SER A 64 -30.64 -26.75 36.31
N THR A 65 -30.11 -25.75 37.02
CA THR A 65 -30.77 -25.07 38.15
C THR A 65 -30.40 -23.58 38.23
N THR A 66 -31.22 -22.79 38.93
CA THR A 66 -31.24 -21.32 38.96
C THR A 66 -30.60 -20.70 40.21
N GLY A 67 -30.21 -19.42 40.16
CA GLY A 67 -29.77 -18.61 41.32
C GLY A 67 -29.72 -17.10 41.03
N HIS A 68 -30.03 -16.27 42.04
CA HIS A 68 -30.13 -14.79 41.97
C HIS A 68 -29.11 -14.08 42.91
N GLY A 69 -28.93 -12.76 42.72
CA GLY A 69 -28.21 -11.83 43.63
C GLY A 69 -26.85 -11.37 43.05
N ASP A 70 -26.54 -10.10 42.71
CA ASP A 70 -27.00 -8.72 43.04
C ASP A 70 -26.11 -7.97 44.06
N HIS A 71 -25.98 -6.64 43.84
CA HIS A 71 -25.35 -5.56 44.64
C HIS A 71 -23.81 -5.45 44.73
N GLY A 72 -23.32 -4.19 44.76
CA GLY A 72 -22.25 -3.81 45.72
C GLY A 72 -21.00 -3.03 45.28
N VAL A 73 -21.12 -1.84 44.69
CA VAL A 73 -20.04 -0.80 44.63
C VAL A 73 -20.39 0.23 45.73
N PRO A 74 -19.48 0.89 46.53
CA PRO A 74 -18.29 1.62 46.05
C PRO A 74 -17.07 1.83 47.02
N ASN A 75 -15.96 2.41 46.50
CA ASN A 75 -15.55 3.84 46.70
C ASN A 75 -14.03 4.11 46.80
N GLN A 76 -13.65 5.36 46.51
CA GLN A 76 -12.32 5.98 46.71
C GLN A 76 -12.29 6.80 48.04
N PRO A 77 -11.12 7.22 48.58
CA PRO A 77 -10.44 8.48 48.16
C PRO A 77 -8.89 8.30 48.18
N SER A 78 -7.95 9.26 48.29
CA SER A 78 -7.89 10.74 48.48
C SER A 78 -6.51 11.26 48.02
N ASN A 79 -6.31 12.59 47.91
CA ASN A 79 -5.00 13.26 47.74
C ASN A 79 -4.82 14.38 48.80
N PRO A 80 -3.59 14.70 49.23
CA PRO A 80 -3.18 16.11 49.43
C PRO A 80 -1.70 16.39 49.04
N GLY A 81 -1.22 17.64 49.15
CA GLY A 81 0.20 17.97 48.90
C GLY A 81 0.64 19.39 49.28
N GLN A 82 1.75 19.84 48.69
CA GLN A 82 2.39 21.17 48.75
C GLN A 82 3.33 21.49 49.95
N GLN A 83 4.60 21.82 49.65
CA GLN A 83 5.46 22.94 50.15
C GLN A 83 6.98 22.57 50.13
N GLY A 84 7.89 23.54 49.91
CA GLY A 84 9.33 23.39 50.25
C GLY A 84 10.41 24.05 49.37
N ASN A 85 10.76 25.31 49.70
CA ASN A 85 12.08 25.98 49.58
C ASN A 85 12.85 26.27 48.25
N VAL A 86 13.52 27.43 48.32
CA VAL A 86 14.58 28.03 47.46
C VAL A 86 15.95 27.91 48.19
N PRO A 87 17.17 28.21 47.63
CA PRO A 87 17.58 29.56 47.20
C PRO A 87 18.64 29.74 46.06
N ASP A 88 18.39 30.76 45.24
CA ASP A 88 19.25 31.91 44.87
C ASP A 88 20.81 31.84 44.87
N ARG A 89 21.46 32.35 43.79
CA ARG A 89 22.79 33.02 43.83
C ARG A 89 23.13 33.90 42.60
N PHE A 90 22.98 35.23 42.74
CA PHE A 90 23.80 36.36 42.19
C PHE A 90 24.65 36.24 40.89
N GLY A 91 24.52 37.24 39.99
CA GLY A 91 25.47 37.59 38.90
C GLY A 91 26.51 38.68 39.33
N PRO A 92 26.93 39.68 38.50
CA PRO A 92 26.58 39.99 37.09
C PRO A 92 27.77 40.48 36.18
N MET A 93 27.45 41.01 34.98
CA MET A 93 28.30 41.78 34.01
C MET A 93 29.39 41.03 33.22
N GLY A 94 29.69 41.39 31.95
CA GLY A 94 28.99 42.33 31.05
C GLY A 94 29.72 42.66 29.73
N GLY A 95 29.00 43.22 28.75
CA GLY A 95 29.51 43.73 27.46
C GLY A 95 29.64 42.68 26.32
N ALA A 96 29.35 42.98 25.04
CA ALA A 96 28.75 44.19 24.46
C ALA A 96 28.08 43.92 23.09
N SER A 97 27.08 44.76 22.73
CA SER A 97 26.60 45.13 21.38
C SER A 97 26.54 44.11 20.23
N SER A 98 25.30 43.67 19.93
CA SER A 98 24.55 43.75 18.65
C SER A 98 25.18 44.47 17.43
N PRO A 99 24.73 44.21 16.17
CA PRO A 99 23.40 43.69 15.81
C PRO A 99 23.30 42.58 14.74
N ASN A 100 22.36 41.66 14.99
CA ASN A 100 21.56 40.99 13.96
C ASN A 100 20.50 42.01 13.45
N GLY A 101 20.04 42.05 12.20
CA GLY A 101 20.36 41.28 11.01
C GLY A 101 19.22 41.42 10.00
N GLY A 102 19.43 41.06 8.74
CA GLY A 102 18.37 41.10 7.74
C GLY A 102 18.85 40.89 6.31
N ASN A 103 18.32 39.85 5.67
CA ASN A 103 18.08 39.86 4.23
C ASN A 103 16.94 38.90 3.89
N ALA A 104 16.12 39.26 2.91
CA ALA A 104 14.97 38.47 2.48
C ALA A 104 15.26 37.70 1.18
N ASN A 105 14.44 36.69 0.88
CA ASN A 105 14.51 35.98 -0.39
C ASN A 105 14.26 36.92 -1.59
N ALA A 106 15.18 36.92 -2.55
CA ALA A 106 14.98 37.52 -3.87
C ALA A 106 15.38 36.50 -4.96
N ARG A 107 14.44 36.13 -5.84
CA ARG A 107 14.72 35.34 -7.04
C ARG A 107 15.33 36.25 -8.11
N LEU A 108 16.33 35.74 -8.84
CA LEU A 108 16.84 36.37 -10.07
C LEU A 108 16.47 35.50 -11.29
N PRO A 109 16.16 36.10 -12.46
CA PRO A 109 15.88 35.37 -13.69
C PRO A 109 17.17 34.87 -14.37
N PRO A 110 17.10 33.81 -15.20
CA PRO A 110 18.27 33.27 -15.89
C PRO A 110 18.68 34.11 -17.10
N THR A 111 19.98 34.40 -17.23
CA THR A 111 20.57 35.07 -18.40
C THR A 111 21.10 34.03 -19.39
N VAL A 112 20.72 34.12 -20.67
CA VAL A 112 21.26 33.26 -21.73
C VAL A 112 22.61 33.82 -22.20
N VAL A 113 23.67 33.01 -22.11
CA VAL A 113 25.00 33.35 -22.63
C VAL A 113 25.19 32.68 -23.99
N ILE A 114 25.29 33.49 -25.04
CA ILE A 114 25.57 33.03 -26.42
C ILE A 114 27.06 33.22 -26.70
N SER A 115 27.81 32.12 -26.82
CA SER A 115 29.20 32.12 -27.26
C SER A 115 29.29 31.81 -28.76
N PRO A 116 29.95 32.64 -29.59
CA PRO A 116 30.03 32.42 -31.02
C PRO A 116 31.15 31.43 -31.39
N THR A 117 30.83 30.41 -32.19
CA THR A 117 31.81 29.54 -32.87
C THR A 117 31.86 29.86 -34.38
N PRO A 118 33.06 29.97 -34.99
CA PRO A 118 33.17 30.44 -36.37
C PRO A 118 33.04 29.32 -37.41
N GLY A 119 32.04 29.47 -38.29
CA GLY A 119 32.18 29.19 -39.73
C GLY A 119 32.35 27.75 -40.20
N HIS A 120 31.25 27.09 -40.56
CA HIS A 120 31.23 26.21 -41.74
C HIS A 120 29.91 26.35 -42.48
N ILE A 121 29.97 26.62 -43.79
CA ILE A 121 28.80 26.74 -44.68
C ILE A 121 28.99 25.73 -45.81
N PRO A 122 28.14 24.69 -45.92
CA PRO A 122 28.18 23.77 -47.07
C PRO A 122 27.58 24.43 -48.32
N PRO A 123 28.01 24.03 -49.53
CA PRO A 123 27.49 24.59 -50.78
C PRO A 123 26.04 24.15 -51.08
N PRO A 124 25.26 24.94 -51.83
CA PRO A 124 23.86 24.63 -52.12
C PRO A 124 23.74 23.42 -53.06
N GLY A 125 22.90 22.45 -52.68
CA GLY A 125 22.56 21.28 -53.51
C GLY A 125 22.55 19.92 -52.82
N ALA A 126 22.97 19.82 -51.55
CA ALA A 126 22.83 18.59 -50.76
C ALA A 126 21.38 18.38 -50.31
N ALA A 127 20.89 17.13 -50.37
CA ALA A 127 19.54 16.78 -49.93
C ALA A 127 19.46 16.55 -48.42
N GLU A 128 18.43 17.08 -47.77
CA GLU A 128 18.19 16.90 -46.34
C GLU A 128 17.56 15.52 -46.06
N THR A 129 18.23 14.69 -45.26
CA THR A 129 17.67 13.44 -44.71
C THR A 129 17.53 13.56 -43.20
N MET A 130 16.28 13.61 -42.71
CA MET A 130 15.97 13.72 -41.28
C MET A 130 16.42 12.47 -40.50
N PRO A 131 17.24 12.60 -39.44
CA PRO A 131 17.87 11.46 -38.77
C PRO A 131 17.04 10.88 -37.61
N HIS A 132 15.77 10.54 -37.83
CA HIS A 132 14.95 9.83 -36.84
C HIS A 132 14.03 8.78 -37.49
N ASP A 133 14.57 7.59 -37.69
CA ASP A 133 13.77 6.35 -37.80
C ASP A 133 14.52 5.24 -37.05
N LEU A 134 14.08 4.97 -35.81
CA LEU A 134 14.70 4.00 -34.90
C LEU A 134 13.67 2.96 -34.49
N ALA A 135 13.88 1.72 -34.95
CA ALA A 135 13.09 0.58 -34.56
C ALA A 135 13.21 0.29 -33.03
N PRO A 136 12.15 -0.22 -32.37
CA PRO A 136 12.15 -0.41 -30.93
C PRO A 136 13.20 -1.44 -30.47
N PRO A 137 13.87 -1.21 -29.33
CA PRO A 137 14.92 -2.10 -28.83
C PRO A 137 14.33 -3.43 -28.33
N LYS A 138 15.06 -4.53 -28.57
CA LYS A 138 14.74 -5.83 -27.96
C LYS A 138 15.23 -5.85 -26.51
N ALA A 139 14.44 -6.43 -25.61
CA ALA A 139 14.79 -6.53 -24.19
C ALA A 139 16.11 -7.29 -23.98
N GLY A 140 16.97 -6.78 -23.08
CA GLY A 140 18.17 -7.48 -22.59
C GLY A 140 19.52 -6.77 -22.74
N GLN A 141 19.61 -5.60 -23.39
CA GLN A 141 20.86 -4.83 -23.49
C GLN A 141 20.84 -3.56 -22.62
N LYS A 142 21.85 -3.41 -21.74
CA LYS A 142 22.11 -2.15 -21.01
C LYS A 142 22.75 -1.13 -21.96
N SER A 143 22.28 0.12 -21.95
CA SER A 143 22.76 1.17 -22.85
C SER A 143 24.11 1.74 -22.40
N LEU A 144 25.15 1.60 -23.23
CA LEU A 144 26.47 2.23 -23.04
C LEU A 144 26.57 3.53 -23.85
N MET A 145 25.87 4.58 -23.41
CA MET A 145 25.87 5.90 -24.07
C MET A 145 26.13 7.12 -23.15
N ILE A 146 26.90 6.95 -22.07
CA ILE A 146 27.51 8.08 -21.34
C ILE A 146 29.01 7.82 -21.10
N HIS A 147 29.81 7.84 -22.17
CA HIS A 147 31.28 8.00 -22.08
C HIS A 147 31.87 8.56 -23.39
N ARG A 148 31.85 9.90 -23.54
CA ARG A 148 32.74 10.58 -24.49
C ARG A 148 33.06 12.02 -24.07
N GLY A 149 34.29 12.24 -23.60
CA GLY A 149 34.92 13.56 -23.61
C GLY A 149 34.82 14.43 -22.35
N ILE A 150 35.35 13.98 -21.20
CA ILE A 150 35.95 14.88 -20.20
C ILE A 150 37.28 14.28 -19.72
N ASP A 151 38.37 14.56 -20.44
CA ASP A 151 39.74 14.36 -19.94
C ASP A 151 40.15 15.56 -19.09
N ASN A 152 39.63 15.64 -17.86
CA ASN A 152 40.14 16.54 -16.83
C ASN A 152 39.74 16.05 -15.43
N ARG A 153 40.66 15.37 -14.73
CA ARG A 153 40.34 14.66 -13.46
C ARG A 153 40.51 15.48 -12.17
N ASP A 154 41.05 16.69 -12.26
CA ASP A 154 41.45 17.51 -11.11
C ASP A 154 40.60 18.79 -10.93
N ALA A 155 39.37 18.79 -11.48
CA ALA A 155 38.49 19.97 -11.53
C ALA A 155 37.10 19.76 -10.87
N ILE A 156 36.94 18.75 -10.02
CA ILE A 156 35.73 18.55 -9.20
C ILE A 156 36.01 19.05 -7.77
N PRO A 157 35.28 20.06 -7.24
CA PRO A 157 35.42 20.48 -5.85
C PRO A 157 35.05 19.34 -4.89
N GLU A 158 35.92 19.03 -3.92
CA GLU A 158 35.64 18.07 -2.83
C GLU A 158 34.61 18.64 -1.84
N GLY A 159 33.34 18.76 -2.27
CA GLY A 159 32.24 19.35 -1.48
C GLY A 159 31.01 18.46 -1.30
N LEU A 160 30.74 17.53 -2.23
CA LEU A 160 29.59 16.62 -2.15
C LEU A 160 30.02 15.15 -2.34
N ARG A 161 30.78 14.62 -1.38
CA ARG A 161 30.66 13.19 -1.07
C ARG A 161 29.38 13.03 -0.26
N THR A 162 28.41 12.26 -0.75
CA THR A 162 27.33 11.75 0.11
C THR A 162 27.97 11.03 1.31
N PRO A 163 27.42 11.19 2.53
CA PRO A 163 27.95 10.47 3.67
C PRO A 163 27.84 8.97 3.39
N LYS A 164 28.90 8.20 3.68
CA LYS A 164 28.82 6.74 3.60
C LYS A 164 27.63 6.28 4.43
N ARG A 165 26.66 5.59 3.80
CA ARG A 165 25.59 4.87 4.52
C ARG A 165 26.26 4.00 5.58
N GLN A 166 25.95 4.24 6.85
CA GLN A 166 26.44 3.39 7.94
C GLN A 166 25.64 2.09 7.94
N HIS A 167 26.27 0.97 8.27
CA HIS A 167 25.57 -0.30 8.40
C HIS A 167 24.43 -0.20 9.44
N SER A 168 23.31 -0.84 9.16
CA SER A 168 22.01 -0.70 9.83
C SER A 168 21.96 -1.26 11.27
N SER A 169 23.10 -1.57 11.87
CA SER A 169 23.20 -2.29 13.14
C SER A 169 24.20 -1.66 14.12
N ARG A 170 23.71 -1.22 15.28
CA ARG A 170 24.55 -0.93 16.45
C ARG A 170 24.40 -2.03 17.48
N PHE A 171 25.18 -3.09 17.30
CA PHE A 171 25.28 -4.20 18.25
C PHE A 171 26.20 -3.81 19.42
N ASP A 172 25.79 -4.13 20.64
CA ASP A 172 26.66 -4.05 21.83
C ASP A 172 27.66 -5.22 21.81
N ILE A 173 28.83 -4.96 21.21
CA ILE A 173 29.92 -5.93 21.04
C ILE A 173 30.38 -6.43 22.42
N SER A 174 30.43 -7.75 22.60
CA SER A 174 30.82 -8.35 23.88
C SER A 174 32.28 -8.07 24.22
N ALA A 175 32.57 -7.81 25.51
CA ALA A 175 33.92 -7.52 25.98
C ALA A 175 34.86 -8.74 25.94
N HIS A 176 34.34 -9.93 26.28
CA HIS A 176 35.04 -11.20 26.14
C HIS A 176 34.47 -11.97 24.96
N ARG A 177 35.33 -12.35 24.00
CA ARG A 177 34.93 -12.96 22.72
C ARG A 177 35.69 -14.24 22.37
N GLU A 178 36.55 -14.72 23.27
CA GLU A 178 37.17 -16.03 23.14
C GLU A 178 36.14 -17.13 23.41
N LEU A 179 35.96 -18.04 22.45
CA LEU A 179 35.09 -19.20 22.56
C LEU A 179 35.88 -20.50 22.41
N GLU A 180 35.63 -21.45 23.30
CA GLU A 180 36.08 -22.84 23.18
C GLU A 180 35.04 -23.67 22.40
N LYS A 181 35.48 -24.62 21.58
CA LYS A 181 34.55 -25.47 20.83
C LYS A 181 33.97 -26.56 21.74
N LEU A 182 32.69 -26.43 22.10
CA LEU A 182 31.94 -27.48 22.79
C LEU A 182 31.72 -28.73 21.90
N PRO A 183 31.63 -29.94 22.50
CA PRO A 183 31.37 -31.18 21.76
C PRO A 183 30.01 -31.18 21.06
N GLY A 184 29.83 -32.06 20.08
CA GLY A 184 28.59 -32.23 19.33
C GLY A 184 27.53 -33.02 20.08
N PHE A 185 26.25 -32.76 19.80
CA PHE A 185 25.13 -33.47 20.46
C PHE A 185 25.15 -35.00 20.27
N HIS A 186 25.78 -35.51 19.21
CA HIS A 186 25.93 -36.94 18.97
C HIS A 186 27.02 -37.60 19.83
N GLU A 187 28.04 -36.84 20.25
CA GLU A 187 29.16 -37.30 21.09
C GLU A 187 28.74 -37.42 22.58
N VAL A 188 27.64 -36.75 22.95
CA VAL A 188 27.17 -36.63 24.34
C VAL A 188 25.92 -37.49 24.58
N PRO A 189 25.86 -38.27 25.69
CA PRO A 189 24.73 -39.14 25.99
C PRO A 189 23.45 -38.33 26.27
N PRO A 190 22.24 -38.86 25.99
CA PRO A 190 20.98 -38.09 26.01
C PRO A 190 20.72 -37.30 27.30
N ASN A 191 21.07 -37.87 28.45
CA ASN A 191 20.90 -37.24 29.77
C ASN A 191 21.74 -35.96 29.99
N ARG A 192 22.79 -35.73 29.19
CA ARG A 192 23.61 -34.50 29.24
C ARG A 192 23.34 -33.54 28.06
N ARG A 193 22.49 -33.91 27.10
CA ARG A 193 22.21 -33.06 25.93
C ARG A 193 21.47 -31.77 26.29
N GLN A 194 20.59 -31.80 27.30
CA GLN A 194 19.92 -30.61 27.82
C GLN A 194 20.92 -29.61 28.42
N GLU A 195 21.91 -30.09 29.18
CA GLU A 195 22.98 -29.25 29.75
C GLU A 195 23.86 -28.64 28.64
N LEU A 196 24.31 -29.48 27.69
CA LEU A 196 25.09 -29.03 26.52
C LEU A 196 24.33 -28.00 25.67
N PHE A 197 23.01 -28.15 25.51
CA PHE A 197 22.17 -27.19 24.79
C PHE A 197 22.21 -25.82 25.47
N MET A 198 22.04 -25.77 26.79
CA MET A 198 22.08 -24.53 27.57
C MET A 198 23.48 -23.87 27.46
N GLN A 199 24.55 -24.66 27.55
CA GLN A 199 25.92 -24.17 27.36
C GLN A 199 26.17 -23.61 25.94
N LYS A 200 25.68 -24.27 24.87
CA LYS A 200 25.78 -23.76 23.50
C LYS A 200 24.95 -22.47 23.30
N ILE A 201 23.76 -22.37 23.90
CA ILE A 201 22.97 -21.13 23.90
C ILE A 201 23.74 -19.99 24.58
N ASP A 202 24.39 -20.27 25.70
CA ASP A 202 25.20 -19.26 26.41
C ASP A 202 26.42 -18.81 25.60
N GLN A 203 27.04 -19.68 24.80
CA GLN A 203 28.06 -19.26 23.81
C GLN A 203 27.47 -18.39 22.69
N CYS A 204 26.22 -18.65 22.27
CA CYS A 204 25.53 -17.86 21.25
C CYS A 204 25.13 -16.45 21.74
N ASN A 205 25.11 -16.21 23.05
CA ASN A 205 24.92 -14.88 23.64
C ASN A 205 26.13 -13.96 23.47
N VAL A 206 27.31 -14.46 23.06
CA VAL A 206 28.48 -13.62 22.76
C VAL A 206 28.30 -12.93 21.42
N ILE A 207 28.35 -11.60 21.42
CA ILE A 207 28.15 -10.74 20.25
C ILE A 207 29.50 -10.28 19.70
N PHE A 208 29.69 -10.47 18.39
CA PHE A 208 30.93 -10.18 17.66
C PHE A 208 30.77 -8.95 16.78
N ASP A 209 31.84 -8.18 16.61
CA ASP A 209 31.87 -7.15 15.57
C ASP A 209 32.07 -7.79 14.19
N PHE A 210 31.21 -7.47 13.24
CA PHE A 210 31.32 -7.89 11.83
C PHE A 210 31.83 -6.79 10.90
N ASN A 211 32.02 -5.56 11.39
CA ASN A 211 32.66 -4.48 10.62
C ASN A 211 34.15 -4.77 10.39
N ASP A 212 34.82 -5.35 11.40
CA ASP A 212 36.10 -6.04 11.20
C ASP A 212 35.84 -7.51 10.80
N ALA A 213 35.95 -7.80 9.49
CA ALA A 213 35.84 -9.15 8.95
C ALA A 213 37.02 -10.07 9.34
N SER A 214 38.17 -9.51 9.75
CA SER A 214 39.39 -10.25 10.10
C SER A 214 39.51 -10.59 11.58
N GLY A 215 38.91 -9.78 12.46
CA GLY A 215 38.83 -10.03 13.90
C GLY A 215 38.00 -11.28 14.25
N ASP A 216 38.41 -11.98 15.31
CA ASP A 216 37.67 -13.06 15.97
C ASP A 216 37.21 -14.24 15.09
N MET A 217 37.77 -14.42 13.87
CA MET A 217 37.31 -15.43 12.88
C MET A 217 37.05 -16.84 13.46
N LYS A 218 37.97 -17.34 14.30
CA LYS A 218 37.83 -18.65 14.95
C LYS A 218 36.59 -18.72 15.85
N ALA A 219 36.35 -17.68 16.65
CA ALA A 219 35.23 -17.64 17.59
C ALA A 219 33.90 -17.35 16.88
N LYS A 220 33.92 -16.51 15.84
CA LYS A 220 32.79 -16.32 14.91
C LYS A 220 32.34 -17.65 14.28
N GLU A 221 33.28 -18.47 13.81
CA GLU A 221 32.95 -19.79 13.24
C GLU A 221 32.48 -20.79 14.31
N ILE A 222 33.06 -20.79 15.52
CA ILE A 222 32.57 -21.62 16.64
C ILE A 222 31.11 -21.29 16.97
N LYS A 223 30.74 -20.00 17.06
CA LYS A 223 29.34 -19.58 17.27
C LYS A 223 28.44 -19.98 16.10
N ARG A 224 28.88 -19.83 14.84
CA ARG A 224 28.10 -20.23 13.66
C ARG A 224 27.79 -21.74 13.68
N LEU A 225 28.79 -22.57 13.97
CA LEU A 225 28.62 -24.02 14.11
C LEU A 225 27.72 -24.38 15.29
N ALA A 226 27.86 -23.71 16.44
CA ALA A 226 26.98 -23.92 17.59
C ALA A 226 25.50 -23.60 17.28
N LEU A 227 25.23 -22.50 16.55
CA LEU A 227 23.89 -22.14 16.09
C LEU A 227 23.29 -23.19 15.14
N HIS A 228 24.06 -23.70 14.17
CA HIS A 228 23.58 -24.78 13.29
C HIS A 228 23.34 -26.09 14.06
N GLU A 229 24.23 -26.48 14.98
CA GLU A 229 24.00 -27.66 15.82
C GLU A 229 22.74 -27.54 16.70
N LEU A 230 22.43 -26.34 17.20
CA LEU A 230 21.20 -26.06 17.95
C LEU A 230 19.94 -26.15 17.05
N LEU A 231 20.01 -25.61 15.82
CA LEU A 231 18.97 -25.71 14.79
C LEU A 231 18.71 -27.18 14.41
N ASP A 232 19.76 -27.93 14.05
CA ASP A 232 19.66 -29.34 13.70
C ASP A 232 19.14 -30.20 14.86
N TYR A 233 19.52 -29.88 16.11
CA TYR A 233 19.03 -30.58 17.29
C TYR A 233 17.52 -30.38 17.49
N VAL A 234 17.00 -29.16 17.34
CA VAL A 234 15.56 -28.87 17.48
C VAL A 234 14.75 -29.36 16.27
N ALA A 235 15.31 -29.32 15.06
CA ALA A 235 14.61 -29.73 13.85
C ALA A 235 14.46 -31.25 13.70
N ASN A 236 15.49 -32.02 14.08
CA ASN A 236 15.55 -33.47 13.80
C ASN A 236 15.13 -34.36 14.97
N ASN A 237 14.97 -33.83 16.19
CA ASN A 237 14.61 -34.61 17.38
C ASN A 237 13.23 -34.17 17.91
N ARG A 238 12.40 -35.14 18.35
CA ARG A 238 11.10 -34.88 18.99
C ARG A 238 11.23 -34.94 20.51
N GLN A 239 10.35 -34.24 21.21
CA GLN A 239 10.25 -34.17 22.68
C GLN A 239 11.53 -33.68 23.38
N VAL A 240 12.35 -32.89 22.68
CA VAL A 240 13.61 -32.31 23.22
C VAL A 240 13.43 -30.93 23.85
N ILE A 241 12.31 -30.24 23.60
CA ILE A 241 12.04 -28.91 24.18
C ILE A 241 11.56 -29.08 25.63
N THR A 242 12.35 -28.57 26.58
CA THR A 242 12.04 -28.61 28.01
C THR A 242 11.76 -27.21 28.57
N GLU A 243 11.00 -27.13 29.67
CA GLU A 243 10.62 -25.87 30.33
C GLU A 243 11.78 -24.86 30.58
N PRO A 244 12.96 -25.25 31.13
CA PRO A 244 14.05 -24.30 31.35
C PRO A 244 14.73 -23.79 30.07
N MET A 245 14.48 -24.39 28.89
CA MET A 245 15.06 -23.91 27.63
C MET A 245 14.35 -22.65 27.09
N TYR A 246 13.04 -22.48 27.37
CA TYR A 246 12.25 -21.33 26.89
C TYR A 246 12.87 -19.96 27.24
N PRO A 247 13.20 -19.65 28.52
CA PRO A 247 13.81 -18.35 28.83
C PRO A 247 15.16 -18.16 28.14
N ARG A 248 15.99 -19.20 28.00
CA ARG A 248 17.32 -19.07 27.37
C ARG A 248 17.23 -18.89 25.85
N VAL A 249 16.28 -19.54 25.18
CA VAL A 249 16.06 -19.36 23.74
C VAL A 249 15.52 -17.95 23.44
N VAL A 250 14.59 -17.44 24.26
CA VAL A 250 14.06 -16.07 24.10
C VAL A 250 15.11 -15.00 24.43
N ASP A 251 15.89 -15.17 25.49
CA ASP A 251 17.02 -14.30 25.86
C ASP A 251 18.11 -14.26 24.77
N MET A 252 18.44 -15.41 24.16
CA MET A 252 19.42 -15.49 23.09
C MET A 252 18.93 -14.84 21.79
N PHE A 253 17.66 -15.07 21.42
CA PHE A 253 17.03 -14.37 20.30
C PHE A 253 17.05 -12.85 20.51
N ALA A 254 16.63 -12.37 21.69
CA ALA A 254 16.63 -10.95 22.02
C ALA A 254 18.04 -10.33 21.91
N LYS A 255 19.04 -10.91 22.57
CA LYS A 255 20.44 -10.41 22.57
C LYS A 255 21.10 -10.38 21.20
N ASN A 256 20.69 -11.26 20.28
CA ASN A 256 21.28 -11.35 18.95
C ASN A 256 20.60 -10.47 17.89
N LEU A 257 19.42 -9.90 18.17
CA LEU A 257 18.58 -9.26 17.16
C LEU A 257 18.03 -7.90 17.57
N PHE A 258 17.51 -7.76 18.79
CA PHE A 258 16.87 -6.53 19.27
C PHE A 258 17.94 -5.44 19.45
N ARG A 259 17.93 -4.49 18.51
CA ARG A 259 18.89 -3.39 18.40
C ARG A 259 18.18 -2.14 17.87
N PRO A 260 18.56 -0.93 18.29
CA PRO A 260 18.07 0.29 17.65
C PRO A 260 18.55 0.32 16.20
N ILE A 261 17.60 0.35 15.26
CA ILE A 261 17.91 0.63 13.86
C ILE A 261 18.31 2.11 13.76
N PRO A 262 19.47 2.45 13.17
CA PRO A 262 19.90 3.83 13.04
C PRO A 262 18.97 4.58 12.07
N PRO A 263 18.69 5.88 12.30
CA PRO A 263 17.82 6.64 11.40
C PRO A 263 18.41 6.63 9.98
N PRO A 264 17.61 6.30 8.94
CA PRO A 264 18.12 6.08 7.59
C PRO A 264 18.80 7.33 7.06
N MET A 265 20.09 7.21 6.71
CA MET A 265 20.95 8.33 6.28
C MET A 265 20.68 8.81 4.83
N ASN A 266 19.48 8.54 4.33
CA ASN A 266 19.11 8.83 2.95
C ASN A 266 18.85 10.34 2.76
N PRO A 267 19.33 10.95 1.67
CA PRO A 267 19.19 12.40 1.46
C PRO A 267 17.72 12.82 1.53
N GLN A 268 17.39 13.70 2.49
CA GLN A 268 16.03 14.22 2.62
C GLN A 268 15.76 15.25 1.52
N GLY A 269 15.15 14.81 0.41
CA GLY A 269 14.79 15.66 -0.71
C GLY A 269 14.13 14.89 -1.85
N GLU A 270 13.87 15.57 -2.96
CA GLU A 270 13.18 15.04 -4.15
C GLU A 270 14.05 14.08 -5.00
N ALA A 271 15.24 13.71 -4.50
CA ALA A 271 16.20 12.80 -5.15
C ALA A 271 16.39 11.48 -4.37
N PHE A 272 15.48 11.16 -3.43
CA PHE A 272 15.39 9.84 -2.81
C PHE A 272 14.23 9.07 -3.44
N ASP A 273 14.54 8.14 -4.33
CA ASP A 273 13.59 7.17 -4.86
C ASP A 273 13.78 5.81 -4.13
N PRO A 274 12.78 5.33 -3.37
CA PRO A 274 12.84 4.02 -2.71
C PRO A 274 13.01 2.82 -3.65
N GLU A 275 12.74 2.96 -4.96
CA GLU A 275 12.84 1.87 -5.94
C GLU A 275 14.23 1.74 -6.57
N GLU A 276 14.98 2.85 -6.69
CA GLU A 276 16.32 2.85 -7.29
C GLU A 276 17.45 2.62 -6.27
N ASP A 277 17.19 2.84 -4.97
CA ASP A 277 18.23 2.88 -3.95
C ASP A 277 18.70 1.49 -3.47
N GLU A 278 20.00 1.20 -3.60
CA GLU A 278 20.56 -0.09 -3.18
C GLU A 278 20.46 -0.28 -1.65
N PRO A 279 19.81 -1.36 -1.15
CA PRO A 279 19.52 -1.53 0.27
C PRO A 279 20.77 -1.92 1.08
N VAL A 280 20.93 -1.34 2.27
CA VAL A 280 22.06 -1.66 3.15
C VAL A 280 21.87 -3.04 3.77
N LEU A 281 22.59 -4.02 3.23
CA LEU A 281 22.64 -5.38 3.77
C LEU A 281 23.34 -5.46 5.13
N GLU A 282 22.80 -6.31 5.99
CA GLU A 282 23.35 -6.63 7.31
C GLU A 282 24.66 -7.42 7.19
N VAL A 283 25.69 -6.98 7.94
CA VAL A 283 27.04 -7.57 7.94
C VAL A 283 27.18 -8.75 8.91
N ALA A 284 26.40 -8.74 10.00
CA ALA A 284 26.31 -9.85 10.95
C ALA A 284 25.36 -10.99 10.49
N TRP A 285 24.88 -10.92 9.24
CA TRP A 285 23.94 -11.88 8.64
C TRP A 285 24.32 -13.37 8.83
N PRO A 286 25.60 -13.79 8.73
CA PRO A 286 25.98 -15.20 8.93
C PRO A 286 25.71 -15.78 10.33
N HIS A 287 25.43 -14.95 11.34
CA HIS A 287 24.89 -15.38 12.64
C HIS A 287 23.39 -15.14 12.73
N ILE A 288 22.95 -13.94 12.34
CA ILE A 288 21.55 -13.48 12.43
C ILE A 288 20.58 -14.40 11.70
N GLN A 289 20.92 -14.85 10.48
CA GLN A 289 20.11 -15.81 9.72
C GLN A 289 19.83 -17.08 10.53
N VAL A 290 20.87 -17.66 11.14
CA VAL A 290 20.75 -18.94 11.86
C VAL A 290 19.99 -18.75 13.19
N VAL A 291 20.06 -17.58 13.81
CA VAL A 291 19.23 -17.22 14.98
C VAL A 291 17.75 -17.15 14.60
N TYR A 292 17.41 -16.50 13.48
CA TYR A 292 16.03 -16.48 12.97
C TYR A 292 15.53 -17.88 12.57
N GLU A 293 16.32 -18.66 11.83
CA GLU A 293 15.97 -20.03 11.45
C GLU A 293 15.74 -20.93 12.67
N PHE A 294 16.63 -20.87 13.66
CA PHE A 294 16.53 -21.59 14.93
C PHE A 294 15.26 -21.23 15.70
N PHE A 295 15.00 -19.94 15.90
CA PHE A 295 13.83 -19.48 16.66
C PHE A 295 12.51 -19.77 15.93
N LEU A 296 12.51 -19.68 14.60
CA LEU A 296 11.35 -20.06 13.79
C LEU A 296 11.07 -21.56 13.90
N ARG A 297 12.09 -22.44 13.79
CA ARG A 297 11.90 -23.89 14.03
C ARG A 297 11.47 -24.21 15.45
N PHE A 298 12.00 -23.49 16.44
CA PHE A 298 11.61 -23.63 17.85
C PHE A 298 10.13 -23.29 18.07
N ILE A 299 9.64 -22.16 17.53
CA ILE A 299 8.22 -21.79 17.59
C ILE A 299 7.35 -22.73 16.76
N GLU A 300 7.81 -23.18 15.59
CA GLU A 300 7.03 -24.07 14.71
C GLU A 300 6.86 -25.49 15.28
N SER A 301 7.80 -25.96 16.11
CA SER A 301 7.81 -27.31 16.68
C SER A 301 6.47 -27.74 17.29
N GLN A 302 6.20 -29.05 17.19
CA GLN A 302 5.04 -29.70 17.81
C GLN A 302 5.17 -29.81 19.34
N ASP A 303 6.40 -29.78 19.86
CA ASP A 303 6.69 -29.80 21.30
C ASP A 303 6.60 -28.40 21.95
N PHE A 304 6.31 -27.35 21.17
CA PHE A 304 6.25 -25.97 21.63
C PHE A 304 4.96 -25.68 22.44
N ASN A 305 5.12 -25.43 23.74
CA ASN A 305 4.05 -25.17 24.68
C ASN A 305 3.85 -23.65 24.91
N THR A 306 2.78 -23.11 24.30
CA THR A 306 2.40 -21.69 24.43
C THR A 306 2.10 -21.25 25.87
N ASN A 307 1.71 -22.17 26.76
CA ASN A 307 1.43 -21.85 28.16
C ASN A 307 2.69 -21.55 28.99
N ILE A 308 3.84 -22.07 28.59
CA ILE A 308 5.14 -21.74 29.19
C ILE A 308 5.70 -20.50 28.47
N ALA A 309 5.72 -20.51 27.14
CA ALA A 309 6.31 -19.45 26.33
C ALA A 309 5.69 -18.05 26.55
N LYS A 310 4.40 -17.95 26.89
CA LYS A 310 3.70 -16.67 27.17
C LYS A 310 4.24 -15.88 28.37
N ALA A 311 5.11 -16.48 29.20
CA ALA A 311 5.80 -15.78 30.29
C ALA A 311 7.07 -15.04 29.81
N TYR A 312 7.52 -15.29 28.59
CA TYR A 312 8.76 -14.77 28.02
C TYR A 312 8.54 -14.04 26.68
N ILE A 313 7.57 -14.48 25.88
CA ILE A 313 7.08 -13.77 24.69
C ILE A 313 5.89 -12.91 25.14
N ASP A 314 6.19 -11.67 25.54
CA ASP A 314 5.25 -10.72 26.14
C ASP A 314 4.97 -9.52 25.20
N HIS A 315 4.39 -8.43 25.74
CA HIS A 315 4.18 -7.19 24.99
C HIS A 315 5.50 -6.46 24.67
N SER A 316 6.51 -6.51 25.55
CA SER A 316 7.81 -5.87 25.30
C SER A 316 8.56 -6.57 24.16
N PHE A 317 8.60 -7.90 24.17
CA PHE A 317 9.15 -8.73 23.09
C PHE A 317 8.48 -8.42 21.73
N VAL A 318 7.14 -8.29 21.71
CA VAL A 318 6.41 -7.96 20.47
C VAL A 318 6.71 -6.56 19.95
N LEU A 319 6.94 -5.57 20.82
CA LEU A 319 7.35 -4.22 20.38
C LEU A 319 8.77 -4.25 19.79
N GLN A 320 9.74 -4.83 20.51
CA GLN A 320 11.12 -4.91 20.03
C GLN A 320 11.26 -5.73 18.73
N LEU A 321 10.37 -6.71 18.51
CA LEU A 321 10.26 -7.44 17.24
C LEU A 321 9.64 -6.59 16.11
N LEU A 322 8.70 -5.69 16.43
CA LEU A 322 8.09 -4.77 15.46
C LEU A 322 9.04 -3.64 15.05
N ASP A 323 9.84 -3.12 15.99
CA ASP A 323 10.85 -2.09 15.72
C ASP A 323 11.87 -2.56 14.65
N LEU A 324 12.16 -3.87 14.59
CA LEU A 324 13.06 -4.45 13.59
C LEU A 324 12.50 -4.49 12.15
N PHE A 325 11.18 -4.31 11.95
CA PHE A 325 10.61 -4.26 10.59
C PHE A 325 11.08 -3.03 9.79
N ASP A 326 11.69 -2.03 10.42
CA ASP A 326 12.32 -0.91 9.70
C ASP A 326 13.72 -1.25 9.13
N SER A 327 14.16 -2.51 9.21
CA SER A 327 15.46 -2.93 8.64
C SER A 327 15.49 -2.76 7.13
N GLU A 328 16.54 -2.12 6.59
CA GLU A 328 16.73 -1.97 5.15
C GLU A 328 16.92 -3.33 4.45
N ASP A 329 17.41 -4.35 5.17
CA ASP A 329 17.68 -5.68 4.62
C ASP A 329 16.38 -6.49 4.41
N PRO A 330 15.96 -6.77 3.16
CA PRO A 330 14.72 -7.50 2.90
C PRO A 330 14.76 -8.94 3.41
N ARG A 331 15.95 -9.53 3.61
CA ARG A 331 16.10 -10.88 4.14
C ARG A 331 15.70 -10.93 5.61
N GLU A 332 16.06 -9.90 6.38
CA GLU A 332 15.63 -9.78 7.77
C GLU A 332 14.12 -9.59 7.86
N ARG A 333 13.53 -8.73 7.02
CA ARG A 333 12.09 -8.48 7.01
C ARG A 333 11.24 -9.71 6.68
N ASP A 334 11.69 -10.61 5.80
CA ASP A 334 10.96 -11.86 5.49
C ASP A 334 10.97 -12.86 6.68
N PHE A 335 12.08 -12.96 7.41
CA PHE A 335 12.16 -13.75 8.64
C PHE A 335 11.31 -13.14 9.76
N LEU A 336 11.33 -11.81 9.92
CA LEU A 336 10.48 -11.08 10.87
C LEU A 336 9.00 -11.28 10.55
N LYS A 337 8.60 -11.13 9.28
CA LYS A 337 7.26 -11.38 8.76
C LYS A 337 6.74 -12.76 9.18
N THR A 338 7.53 -13.78 8.88
CA THR A 338 7.20 -15.18 9.17
C THR A 338 7.13 -15.42 10.69
N THR A 339 8.09 -14.88 11.45
CA THR A 339 8.15 -15.03 12.91
C THR A 339 6.95 -14.37 13.60
N LEU A 340 6.62 -13.12 13.26
CA LEU A 340 5.48 -12.39 13.81
C LEU A 340 4.14 -13.07 13.44
N HIS A 341 4.00 -13.57 12.22
CA HIS A 341 2.83 -14.35 11.82
C HIS A 341 2.70 -15.64 12.66
N ARG A 342 3.77 -16.41 12.88
CA ARG A 342 3.72 -17.60 13.76
C ARG A 342 3.36 -17.25 15.20
N ILE A 343 3.86 -16.12 15.73
CA ILE A 343 3.50 -15.62 17.05
C ILE A 343 2.02 -15.25 17.12
N TYR A 344 1.50 -14.45 16.17
CA TYR A 344 0.07 -14.12 16.09
C TYR A 344 -0.82 -15.37 15.98
N GLY A 345 -0.37 -16.36 15.20
CA GLY A 345 -1.02 -17.65 15.05
C GLY A 345 -1.16 -18.39 16.39
N LYS A 346 -0.03 -18.65 17.08
CA LYS A 346 0.01 -19.49 18.30
C LYS A 346 -0.45 -18.75 19.58
N PHE A 347 -0.25 -17.44 19.71
CA PHE A 347 -0.55 -16.68 20.94
C PHE A 347 -1.83 -15.87 20.87
N LEU A 348 -2.96 -16.52 21.17
CA LEU A 348 -4.30 -15.91 21.13
C LEU A 348 -4.41 -14.61 21.97
N ASN A 349 -3.71 -14.56 23.11
CA ASN A 349 -3.67 -13.41 24.02
C ASN A 349 -2.93 -12.19 23.45
N LEU A 350 -1.95 -12.40 22.55
CA LEU A 350 -1.17 -11.30 21.95
C LEU A 350 -1.87 -10.70 20.72
N ARG A 351 -2.86 -11.37 20.13
CA ARG A 351 -3.49 -10.95 18.85
C ARG A 351 -4.05 -9.52 18.86
N SER A 352 -4.72 -9.12 19.93
CA SER A 352 -5.27 -7.76 20.07
C SER A 352 -4.19 -6.69 20.29
N PHE A 353 -3.08 -7.06 20.94
CA PHE A 353 -1.92 -6.19 21.12
C PHE A 353 -1.16 -6.02 19.79
N ILE A 354 -0.82 -7.12 19.10
CA ILE A 354 -0.14 -7.11 17.80
C ILE A 354 -0.88 -6.23 16.79
N ARG A 355 -2.20 -6.42 16.60
CA ARG A 355 -2.98 -5.54 15.69
C ARG A 355 -2.92 -4.07 16.09
N ARG A 356 -2.97 -3.75 17.40
CA ARG A 356 -2.88 -2.37 17.86
C ARG A 356 -1.50 -1.76 17.60
N SER A 357 -0.43 -2.51 17.83
CA SER A 357 0.94 -2.04 17.61
C SER A 357 1.22 -1.83 16.11
N ILE A 358 0.75 -2.72 15.23
CA ILE A 358 0.83 -2.52 13.77
C ILE A 358 0.03 -1.29 13.33
N ASN A 359 -1.18 -1.09 13.88
CA ASN A 359 -1.96 0.13 13.60
C ASN A 359 -1.21 1.40 14.03
N ASN A 360 -0.49 1.38 15.16
CA ASN A 360 0.32 2.53 15.60
C ASN A 360 1.47 2.81 14.62
N VAL A 361 2.19 1.79 14.14
CA VAL A 361 3.22 1.92 13.09
C VAL A 361 2.61 2.54 11.83
N PHE A 362 1.45 2.05 11.38
CA PHE A 362 0.75 2.58 10.22
C PHE A 362 0.25 4.02 10.42
N PHE A 363 -0.17 4.42 11.62
CA PHE A 363 -0.52 5.81 11.92
C PHE A 363 0.72 6.73 11.86
N GLN A 364 1.82 6.34 12.51
CA GLN A 364 3.07 7.10 12.50
C GLN A 364 3.63 7.25 11.07
N PHE A 365 3.62 6.16 10.29
CA PHE A 365 3.99 6.18 8.88
C PHE A 365 3.09 7.11 8.05
N THR A 366 1.76 7.00 8.17
CA THR A 366 0.81 7.76 7.33
C THR A 366 0.71 9.25 7.67
N TYR A 367 0.98 9.63 8.93
CA TYR A 367 0.68 10.98 9.43
C TYR A 367 1.88 11.74 10.03
N GLU A 368 3.03 11.08 10.30
CA GLU A 368 4.19 11.71 10.93
C GLU A 368 5.47 11.62 10.10
N THR A 369 5.84 10.42 9.62
CA THR A 369 7.18 10.19 9.02
C THR A 369 7.20 10.02 7.50
N GLU A 370 6.13 9.49 6.88
CA GLU A 370 6.14 8.88 5.52
C GLU A 370 7.31 7.90 5.28
N ARG A 371 7.91 7.35 6.35
CA ARG A 371 9.09 6.48 6.31
C ARG A 371 8.95 5.33 7.31
N PHE A 372 8.90 4.12 6.76
CA PHE A 372 9.03 2.84 7.44
C PHE A 372 9.27 1.78 6.35
N ASN A 373 10.29 0.93 6.47
CA ASN A 373 10.67 0.00 5.40
C ASN A 373 9.70 -1.20 5.29
N GLY A 374 9.27 -1.76 6.42
CA GLY A 374 8.50 -3.02 6.48
C GLY A 374 6.98 -2.93 6.25
N ILE A 375 6.46 -1.91 5.57
CA ILE A 375 5.00 -1.73 5.39
C ILE A 375 4.39 -2.88 4.58
N ALA A 376 5.07 -3.34 3.52
CA ALA A 376 4.61 -4.44 2.67
C ALA A 376 4.51 -5.75 3.47
N GLU A 377 5.55 -6.08 4.23
CA GLU A 377 5.62 -7.30 5.02
C GLU A 377 4.59 -7.31 6.16
N LEU A 378 4.31 -6.17 6.78
CA LEU A 378 3.22 -6.03 7.76
C LEU A 378 1.83 -6.20 7.11
N LEU A 379 1.65 -5.71 5.88
CA LEU A 379 0.41 -5.91 5.11
C LEU A 379 0.22 -7.37 4.67
N GLU A 380 1.27 -8.11 4.31
CA GLU A 380 1.16 -9.56 4.02
C GLU A 380 0.64 -10.35 5.24
N ILE A 381 1.13 -10.05 6.44
CA ILE A 381 0.61 -10.64 7.68
C ILE A 381 -0.86 -10.27 7.85
N LEU A 382 -1.21 -9.00 7.63
CA LEU A 382 -2.59 -8.52 7.80
C LEU A 382 -3.55 -9.13 6.78
N GLY A 383 -3.19 -9.30 5.52
CA GLY A 383 -4.02 -9.99 4.52
C GLY A 383 -4.37 -11.41 4.96
N SER A 384 -3.39 -12.16 5.46
CA SER A 384 -3.63 -13.49 6.06
C SER A 384 -4.55 -13.44 7.29
N ILE A 385 -4.41 -12.40 8.13
CA ILE A 385 -5.29 -12.17 9.29
C ILE A 385 -6.72 -11.81 8.88
N ILE A 386 -6.90 -10.98 7.84
CA ILE A 386 -8.21 -10.55 7.33
C ILE A 386 -8.95 -11.74 6.70
N ASN A 387 -8.25 -12.57 5.93
CA ASN A 387 -8.84 -13.82 5.42
C ASN A 387 -9.32 -14.73 6.57
N GLY A 388 -8.57 -14.77 7.67
CA GLY A 388 -8.91 -15.47 8.90
C GLY A 388 -9.97 -14.81 9.81
N PHE A 389 -10.64 -13.73 9.39
CA PHE A 389 -11.73 -13.14 10.17
C PHE A 389 -13.00 -14.01 10.14
N ALA A 390 -13.66 -14.09 11.30
CA ALA A 390 -14.97 -14.72 11.42
C ALA A 390 -16.07 -13.77 10.93
N LEU A 391 -17.13 -14.34 10.34
CA LEU A 391 -18.33 -13.61 9.95
C LEU A 391 -19.42 -13.72 11.04
N PRO A 392 -20.26 -12.68 11.25
CA PRO A 392 -20.19 -11.35 10.61
C PRO A 392 -18.95 -10.56 11.07
N LEU A 393 -18.43 -9.70 10.18
CA LEU A 393 -17.27 -8.87 10.50
C LEU A 393 -17.55 -7.96 11.71
N LYS A 394 -16.56 -7.87 12.60
CA LYS A 394 -16.63 -6.99 13.76
C LYS A 394 -16.43 -5.53 13.39
N GLU A 395 -17.03 -4.64 14.17
CA GLU A 395 -16.84 -3.20 14.09
C GLU A 395 -15.35 -2.78 14.24
N GLU A 396 -14.57 -3.47 15.08
CA GLU A 396 -13.11 -3.24 15.18
C GLU A 396 -12.34 -3.48 13.87
N HIS A 397 -12.92 -4.24 12.92
CA HIS A 397 -12.33 -4.52 11.60
C HIS A 397 -12.83 -3.53 10.54
N LYS A 398 -14.11 -3.13 10.58
CA LYS A 398 -14.66 -2.06 9.71
C LYS A 398 -13.99 -0.70 9.98
N ILE A 399 -13.74 -0.38 11.26
CA ILE A 399 -12.96 0.81 11.65
C ILE A 399 -11.50 0.70 11.18
N PHE A 400 -10.88 -0.48 11.22
CA PHE A 400 -9.51 -0.68 10.76
C PHE A 400 -9.37 -0.46 9.25
N LEU A 401 -10.28 -1.00 8.44
CA LEU A 401 -10.36 -0.74 6.99
C LEU A 401 -10.44 0.76 6.70
N THR A 402 -11.45 1.45 7.26
CA THR A 402 -11.77 2.85 6.93
C THR A 402 -10.80 3.87 7.54
N ARG A 403 -10.15 3.57 8.68
CA ARG A 403 -9.27 4.52 9.39
C ARG A 403 -7.78 4.21 9.28
N VAL A 404 -7.39 3.01 8.82
CA VAL A 404 -5.99 2.62 8.68
C VAL A 404 -5.66 2.21 7.24
N LEU A 405 -6.36 1.23 6.67
CA LEU A 405 -6.03 0.74 5.31
C LEU A 405 -6.33 1.79 4.22
N LEU A 406 -7.52 2.37 4.16
CA LEU A 406 -7.83 3.38 3.13
C LEU A 406 -6.89 4.60 3.18
N PRO A 407 -6.50 5.15 4.36
CA PRO A 407 -5.45 6.17 4.44
C PRO A 407 -4.04 5.78 3.99
N LEU A 408 -3.66 4.49 3.96
CA LEU A 408 -2.34 4.07 3.48
C LEU A 408 -2.15 4.30 1.97
N HIS A 409 -3.19 4.65 1.22
CA HIS A 409 -3.05 5.10 -0.18
C HIS A 409 -2.49 6.53 -0.31
N LYS A 410 -2.38 7.30 0.78
CA LYS A 410 -1.88 8.69 0.76
C LYS A 410 -0.38 8.81 0.48
N PRO A 411 0.54 8.12 1.20
CA PRO A 411 1.96 8.40 1.15
C PRO A 411 2.57 8.23 -0.24
N LYS A 412 3.64 8.96 -0.53
CA LYS A 412 4.25 8.99 -1.87
C LYS A 412 4.80 7.62 -2.29
N SER A 413 5.38 6.87 -1.35
CA SER A 413 6.01 5.55 -1.50
C SER A 413 5.04 4.37 -1.67
N LEU A 414 3.79 4.62 -2.13
CA LEU A 414 2.74 3.59 -2.27
C LEU A 414 3.18 2.39 -3.11
N SER A 415 4.03 2.57 -4.11
CA SER A 415 4.51 1.51 -5.00
C SER A 415 5.28 0.39 -4.29
N MET A 416 5.91 0.70 -3.15
CA MET A 416 6.64 -0.30 -2.35
C MET A 416 5.73 -1.33 -1.65
N TYR A 417 4.42 -1.07 -1.52
CA TYR A 417 3.49 -1.91 -0.74
C TYR A 417 2.07 -2.02 -1.31
N HIS A 418 1.79 -1.42 -2.47
CA HIS A 418 0.45 -1.41 -3.07
C HIS A 418 -0.15 -2.81 -3.34
N PRO A 419 0.56 -3.80 -3.93
CA PRO A 419 -0.02 -5.12 -4.16
C PRO A 419 -0.53 -5.78 -2.88
N GLN A 420 0.21 -5.60 -1.77
CA GLN A 420 -0.16 -6.10 -0.45
C GLN A 420 -1.35 -5.33 0.14
N LEU A 421 -1.46 -4.03 -0.13
CA LEU A 421 -2.57 -3.19 0.33
C LEU A 421 -3.86 -3.48 -0.44
N ALA A 422 -3.82 -3.49 -1.77
CA ALA A 422 -4.94 -3.84 -2.64
C ALA A 422 -5.48 -5.24 -2.31
N TYR A 423 -4.59 -6.23 -2.10
CA TYR A 423 -4.99 -7.55 -1.61
C TYR A 423 -5.74 -7.47 -0.26
N CYS A 424 -5.31 -6.63 0.68
CA CYS A 424 -6.04 -6.43 1.94
C CYS A 424 -7.42 -5.78 1.75
N ILE A 425 -7.57 -4.85 0.78
CA ILE A 425 -8.84 -4.19 0.47
C ILE A 425 -9.82 -5.17 -0.19
N VAL A 426 -9.41 -5.85 -1.26
CA VAL A 426 -10.21 -6.88 -1.95
C VAL A 426 -10.60 -8.00 -0.99
N GLN A 427 -9.66 -8.47 -0.16
CA GLN A 427 -9.92 -9.50 0.85
C GLN A 427 -10.91 -9.05 1.93
N PHE A 428 -11.13 -7.75 2.14
CA PHE A 428 -12.20 -7.22 2.99
C PHE A 428 -13.57 -7.26 2.28
N LEU A 429 -13.62 -6.89 1.00
CA LEU A 429 -14.86 -6.93 0.20
C LEU A 429 -15.41 -8.36 0.03
N GLU A 430 -14.54 -9.34 -0.23
CA GLU A 430 -14.90 -10.77 -0.26
C GLU A 430 -15.58 -11.27 1.04
N LYS A 431 -15.38 -10.60 2.17
CA LYS A 431 -15.95 -10.98 3.47
C LYS A 431 -17.26 -10.25 3.77
N ASP A 432 -17.46 -9.07 3.21
CA ASP A 432 -18.61 -8.20 3.45
C ASP A 432 -18.73 -7.13 2.36
N ALA A 433 -19.43 -7.45 1.27
CA ALA A 433 -19.60 -6.56 0.12
C ALA A 433 -20.28 -5.22 0.46
N SER A 434 -20.99 -5.10 1.60
CA SER A 434 -21.57 -3.83 2.07
C SER A 434 -20.53 -2.74 2.37
N LEU A 435 -19.25 -3.09 2.41
CA LEU A 435 -18.12 -2.16 2.58
C LEU A 435 -17.67 -1.49 1.26
N THR A 436 -18.20 -1.92 0.11
CA THR A 436 -17.79 -1.41 -1.22
C THR A 436 -17.97 0.10 -1.35
N GLU A 437 -19.11 0.64 -0.87
CA GLU A 437 -19.40 2.07 -0.94
C GLU A 437 -18.36 2.91 -0.17
N ASP A 438 -18.06 2.54 1.09
CA ASP A 438 -17.02 3.17 1.91
C ASP A 438 -15.62 3.10 1.27
N VAL A 439 -15.29 1.95 0.66
CA VAL A 439 -13.98 1.70 0.01
C VAL A 439 -13.82 2.55 -1.25
N VAL A 440 -14.77 2.47 -2.19
CA VAL A 440 -14.69 3.18 -3.48
C VAL A 440 -14.72 4.69 -3.28
N LEU A 441 -15.61 5.20 -2.42
CA LEU A 441 -15.64 6.64 -2.08
C LEU A 441 -14.36 7.06 -1.33
N GLY A 442 -13.78 6.17 -0.52
CA GLY A 442 -12.50 6.38 0.15
C GLY A 442 -11.31 6.48 -0.81
N LEU A 443 -11.24 5.63 -1.83
CA LEU A 443 -10.22 5.70 -2.89
C LEU A 443 -10.40 6.96 -3.75
N LEU A 444 -11.63 7.27 -4.18
CA LEU A 444 -11.94 8.49 -4.93
C LEU A 444 -11.58 9.77 -4.14
N ARG A 445 -11.72 9.77 -2.81
CA ARG A 445 -11.29 10.87 -1.92
C ARG A 445 -9.77 11.08 -1.93
N TYR A 446 -8.98 10.03 -2.17
CA TYR A 446 -7.52 10.07 -2.18
C TYR A 446 -6.89 9.98 -3.58
N TRP A 447 -7.71 10.07 -4.65
CA TRP A 447 -7.28 9.91 -6.03
C TRP A 447 -6.06 10.81 -6.38
N PRO A 448 -4.96 10.26 -6.93
CA PRO A 448 -3.77 11.03 -7.27
C PRO A 448 -4.04 12.10 -8.33
N LYS A 449 -3.52 13.32 -8.13
CA LYS A 449 -3.70 14.46 -9.06
C LYS A 449 -2.40 14.99 -9.67
N VAL A 450 -1.26 14.51 -9.19
CA VAL A 450 0.09 15.01 -9.53
C VAL A 450 1.13 13.88 -9.64
N ASN A 451 0.69 12.62 -9.65
CA ASN A 451 1.55 11.44 -9.78
C ASN A 451 0.80 10.39 -10.61
N SER A 452 1.13 10.32 -11.89
CA SER A 452 0.46 9.43 -12.84
C SER A 452 0.78 7.94 -12.62
N THR A 453 1.94 7.61 -12.04
CA THR A 453 2.27 6.23 -11.63
C THR A 453 1.28 5.76 -10.56
N LYS A 454 1.04 6.56 -9.51
CA LYS A 454 0.02 6.26 -8.50
C LYS A 454 -1.40 6.23 -9.09
N GLU A 455 -1.70 7.05 -10.09
CA GLU A 455 -3.02 7.01 -10.75
C GLU A 455 -3.24 5.69 -11.52
N VAL A 456 -2.21 5.21 -12.24
CA VAL A 456 -2.22 3.86 -12.86
C VAL A 456 -2.40 2.75 -11.82
N MET A 457 -1.84 2.92 -10.62
CA MET A 457 -1.99 1.96 -9.53
C MET A 457 -3.41 1.95 -8.94
N PHE A 458 -4.01 3.12 -8.67
CA PHE A 458 -5.42 3.22 -8.27
C PHE A 458 -6.35 2.61 -9.34
N LEU A 459 -6.00 2.74 -10.64
CA LEU A 459 -6.74 2.06 -11.72
C LEU A 459 -6.54 0.53 -11.73
N ASN A 460 -5.42 -0.01 -11.23
CA ASN A 460 -5.30 -1.46 -11.00
C ASN A 460 -6.23 -1.89 -9.87
N GLU A 461 -6.13 -1.25 -8.70
CA GLU A 461 -6.94 -1.60 -7.52
C GLU A 461 -8.45 -1.49 -7.80
N VAL A 462 -8.88 -0.51 -8.60
CA VAL A 462 -10.28 -0.38 -9.03
C VAL A 462 -10.73 -1.54 -9.94
N GLU A 463 -9.86 -2.12 -10.76
CA GLU A 463 -10.20 -3.34 -11.53
C GLU A 463 -10.25 -4.57 -10.62
N ASP A 464 -9.28 -4.74 -9.72
CA ASP A 464 -9.28 -5.83 -8.73
C ASP A 464 -10.54 -5.78 -7.84
N ILE A 465 -11.02 -4.57 -7.52
CA ILE A 465 -12.28 -4.32 -6.80
C ILE A 465 -13.50 -4.63 -7.68
N PHE A 466 -13.49 -4.33 -8.99
CA PHE A 466 -14.60 -4.67 -9.88
C PHE A 466 -14.81 -6.18 -10.00
N GLU A 467 -13.76 -7.01 -10.00
CA GLU A 467 -13.90 -8.47 -10.09
C GLU A 467 -14.67 -9.10 -8.91
N VAL A 468 -14.76 -8.41 -7.76
CA VAL A 468 -15.49 -8.85 -6.55
C VAL A 468 -16.72 -8.00 -6.22
N MET A 469 -17.12 -7.06 -7.09
CA MET A 469 -18.17 -6.08 -6.79
C MET A 469 -19.57 -6.60 -7.13
N ASP A 470 -20.45 -6.73 -6.13
CA ASP A 470 -21.87 -7.01 -6.34
C ASP A 470 -22.55 -5.90 -7.19
N PRO A 471 -23.38 -6.23 -8.20
CA PRO A 471 -24.06 -5.22 -9.04
C PRO A 471 -24.95 -4.24 -8.25
N ALA A 472 -25.50 -4.67 -7.11
CA ALA A 472 -26.30 -3.82 -6.21
C ALA A 472 -25.46 -2.80 -5.43
N GLU A 473 -24.17 -3.05 -5.25
CA GLU A 473 -23.21 -2.12 -4.66
C GLU A 473 -22.61 -1.20 -5.73
N PHE A 474 -22.28 -1.74 -6.91
CA PHE A 474 -21.91 -0.98 -8.11
C PHE A 474 -22.91 0.16 -8.41
N ALA A 475 -24.21 -0.15 -8.34
CA ALA A 475 -25.28 0.79 -8.62
C ALA A 475 -25.26 2.06 -7.75
N LYS A 476 -24.63 2.02 -6.56
CA LYS A 476 -24.48 3.17 -5.65
C LYS A 476 -23.27 4.04 -5.97
N VAL A 477 -22.18 3.41 -6.45
CA VAL A 477 -20.87 4.07 -6.64
C VAL A 477 -20.60 4.48 -8.09
N GLN A 478 -21.41 4.00 -9.05
CA GLN A 478 -21.19 4.21 -10.47
C GLN A 478 -21.04 5.68 -10.88
N GLU A 479 -21.91 6.60 -10.44
CA GLU A 479 -21.83 8.01 -10.85
C GLU A 479 -20.49 8.67 -10.44
N PRO A 480 -20.08 8.71 -9.16
CA PRO A 480 -18.80 9.31 -8.77
C PRO A 480 -17.59 8.55 -9.33
N LEU A 481 -17.68 7.22 -9.52
CA LEU A 481 -16.60 6.42 -10.08
C LEU A 481 -16.40 6.69 -11.57
N PHE A 482 -17.44 6.62 -12.39
CA PHE A 482 -17.36 6.93 -13.82
C PHE A 482 -17.06 8.40 -14.09
N HIS A 483 -17.50 9.33 -13.24
CA HIS A 483 -17.01 10.72 -13.29
C HIS A 483 -15.50 10.84 -13.03
N GLN A 484 -14.83 9.87 -12.42
CA GLN A 484 -13.37 9.85 -12.30
C GLN A 484 -12.70 9.07 -13.44
N LEU A 485 -13.25 7.92 -13.86
CA LEU A 485 -12.77 7.19 -15.04
C LEU A 485 -12.84 8.04 -16.32
N ALA A 486 -13.88 8.85 -16.47
CA ALA A 486 -14.00 9.87 -17.53
C ALA A 486 -12.77 10.79 -17.61
N LYS A 487 -12.25 11.25 -16.45
CA LYS A 487 -11.05 12.11 -16.39
C LYS A 487 -9.78 11.33 -16.69
N SER A 488 -9.69 10.07 -16.24
CA SER A 488 -8.56 9.19 -16.52
C SER A 488 -8.46 8.85 -18.01
N VAL A 489 -9.60 8.60 -18.67
CA VAL A 489 -9.69 8.40 -20.14
C VAL A 489 -9.37 9.69 -20.90
N ALA A 490 -9.79 10.86 -20.39
CA ALA A 490 -9.39 12.16 -20.93
C ALA A 490 -7.94 12.59 -20.58
N SER A 491 -7.16 11.76 -19.89
CA SER A 491 -5.82 12.12 -19.43
C SER A 491 -4.84 12.19 -20.61
N PRO A 492 -4.07 13.30 -20.78
CA PRO A 492 -3.04 13.36 -21.82
C PRO A 492 -1.85 12.42 -21.55
N HIS A 493 -1.74 11.89 -20.32
CA HIS A 493 -0.71 10.95 -19.92
C HIS A 493 -1.06 9.53 -20.38
N PHE A 494 -0.40 9.04 -21.43
CA PHE A 494 -0.87 7.85 -22.15
C PHE A 494 -1.08 6.62 -21.25
N GLN A 495 -0.18 6.34 -20.29
CA GLN A 495 -0.33 5.17 -19.41
C GLN A 495 -1.60 5.21 -18.55
N VAL A 496 -2.13 6.39 -18.23
CA VAL A 496 -3.37 6.56 -17.44
C VAL A 496 -4.58 6.29 -18.33
N ALA A 497 -4.64 6.93 -19.51
CA ALA A 497 -5.75 6.75 -20.44
C ALA A 497 -5.80 5.33 -21.02
N GLU A 498 -4.63 4.76 -21.38
CA GLU A 498 -4.49 3.36 -21.80
C GLU A 498 -4.94 2.39 -20.70
N ARG A 499 -4.53 2.61 -19.44
CA ARG A 499 -4.94 1.75 -18.32
C ARG A 499 -6.43 1.81 -18.02
N ALA A 500 -7.03 3.01 -18.06
CA ALA A 500 -8.47 3.20 -17.84
C ALA A 500 -9.30 2.62 -18.99
N LEU A 501 -8.87 2.80 -20.24
CA LEU A 501 -9.52 2.20 -21.41
C LEU A 501 -9.39 0.67 -21.44
N TYR A 502 -8.39 0.10 -20.75
CA TYR A 502 -8.19 -1.35 -20.69
C TYR A 502 -9.34 -2.08 -19.98
N PHE A 503 -10.11 -1.41 -19.11
CA PHE A 503 -11.29 -1.99 -18.46
C PHE A 503 -12.34 -2.51 -19.47
N TRP A 504 -12.44 -1.91 -20.66
CA TRP A 504 -13.35 -2.37 -21.73
C TRP A 504 -12.94 -3.71 -22.36
N ASN A 505 -11.80 -4.30 -21.95
CA ASN A 505 -11.43 -5.67 -22.29
C ASN A 505 -11.93 -6.70 -21.26
N ASN A 506 -12.42 -6.27 -20.10
CA ASN A 506 -12.89 -7.12 -19.01
C ASN A 506 -14.40 -7.39 -19.18
N GLU A 507 -14.78 -8.64 -19.42
CA GLU A 507 -16.18 -9.02 -19.68
C GLU A 507 -17.11 -8.66 -18.50
N TYR A 508 -16.64 -8.76 -17.25
CA TYR A 508 -17.47 -8.46 -16.08
C TYR A 508 -17.77 -6.97 -15.96
N PHE A 509 -16.75 -6.11 -16.14
CA PHE A 509 -16.90 -4.66 -16.22
C PHE A 509 -17.86 -4.25 -17.34
N CYS A 510 -17.72 -4.84 -18.53
CA CYS A 510 -18.60 -4.55 -19.67
C CYS A 510 -20.06 -4.95 -19.41
N ASN A 511 -20.32 -6.03 -18.66
CA ASN A 511 -21.68 -6.39 -18.24
C ASN A 511 -22.27 -5.37 -17.25
N LEU A 512 -21.52 -4.97 -16.21
CA LEU A 512 -21.94 -3.93 -15.26
C LEU A 512 -22.25 -2.59 -15.95
N VAL A 513 -21.42 -2.22 -16.95
CA VAL A 513 -21.63 -1.04 -17.80
C VAL A 513 -22.88 -1.17 -18.68
N SER A 514 -23.14 -2.35 -19.25
CA SER A 514 -24.32 -2.60 -20.08
C SER A 514 -25.62 -2.51 -19.27
N ASP A 515 -25.66 -3.10 -18.08
CA ASP A 515 -26.83 -3.09 -17.20
C ASP A 515 -27.19 -1.70 -16.66
N ASN A 516 -26.24 -0.74 -16.71
CA ASN A 516 -26.41 0.63 -16.21
C ASN A 516 -26.10 1.71 -17.28
N VAL A 517 -26.20 1.36 -18.57
CA VAL A 517 -25.77 2.21 -19.69
C VAL A 517 -26.44 3.60 -19.71
N GLU A 518 -27.68 3.70 -19.23
CA GLU A 518 -28.47 4.94 -19.15
C GLU A 518 -27.80 6.03 -18.30
N ILE A 519 -27.03 5.64 -17.28
CA ILE A 519 -26.29 6.55 -16.39
C ILE A 519 -24.85 6.73 -16.88
N ILE A 520 -24.22 5.64 -17.33
CA ILE A 520 -22.78 5.60 -17.61
C ILE A 520 -22.43 6.25 -18.96
N LEU A 521 -23.23 6.05 -20.00
CA LEU A 521 -22.93 6.58 -21.34
C LEU A 521 -22.91 8.12 -21.38
N PRO A 522 -23.88 8.86 -20.82
CA PRO A 522 -23.81 10.33 -20.76
C PRO A 522 -22.55 10.87 -20.07
N ILE A 523 -22.04 10.17 -19.04
CA ILE A 523 -20.81 10.56 -18.32
C ILE A 523 -19.56 10.29 -19.17
N MET A 524 -19.52 9.15 -19.88
CA MET A 524 -18.35 8.71 -20.65
C MET A 524 -18.29 9.27 -22.08
N PHE A 525 -19.41 9.77 -22.63
CA PHE A 525 -19.51 10.16 -24.03
C PHE A 525 -18.50 11.25 -24.41
N ALA A 526 -18.43 12.35 -23.67
CA ALA A 526 -17.57 13.48 -24.02
C ALA A 526 -16.07 13.13 -24.07
N PRO A 527 -15.44 12.52 -23.03
CA PRO A 527 -14.05 12.06 -23.08
C PRO A 527 -13.72 11.15 -24.28
N LEU A 528 -14.63 10.20 -24.58
CA LEU A 528 -14.43 9.27 -25.69
C LEU A 528 -14.57 9.99 -27.03
N TYR A 529 -15.62 10.78 -27.22
CA TYR A 529 -15.89 11.50 -28.46
C TYR A 529 -14.82 12.55 -28.78
N GLU A 530 -14.32 13.29 -27.77
CA GLU A 530 -13.21 14.23 -27.93
C GLU A 530 -11.92 13.52 -28.36
N ASN A 531 -11.50 12.48 -27.62
CA ASN A 531 -10.32 11.69 -27.99
C ASN A 531 -10.46 11.02 -29.37
N SER A 532 -11.68 10.64 -29.80
CA SER A 532 -11.94 10.05 -31.12
C SER A 532 -11.67 11.01 -32.28
N LYS A 533 -11.76 12.33 -32.06
CA LYS A 533 -11.47 13.35 -33.09
C LYS A 533 -9.97 13.49 -33.35
N GLY A 534 -9.14 13.14 -32.39
CA GLY A 534 -7.69 13.04 -32.57
C GLY A 534 -6.95 12.98 -31.24
N HIS A 535 -6.39 11.81 -30.92
CA HIS A 535 -5.46 11.63 -29.82
C HIS A 535 -4.02 11.42 -30.34
N TRP A 536 -3.02 11.98 -29.66
CA TRP A 536 -1.63 11.97 -30.12
C TRP A 536 -1.01 10.56 -30.18
N ASN A 537 -1.40 9.69 -29.23
CA ASN A 537 -1.06 8.28 -29.24
C ASN A 537 -2.17 7.48 -29.98
N ARG A 538 -1.77 6.78 -31.05
CA ARG A 538 -2.64 5.96 -31.91
C ARG A 538 -3.24 4.72 -31.22
N THR A 539 -2.58 4.16 -30.21
CA THR A 539 -3.11 2.99 -29.46
C THR A 539 -4.37 3.39 -28.71
N ILE A 540 -4.31 4.50 -27.96
CA ILE A 540 -5.46 5.08 -27.26
C ILE A 540 -6.57 5.45 -28.24
N HIS A 541 -6.25 6.04 -29.39
CA HIS A 541 -7.24 6.35 -30.44
C HIS A 541 -8.01 5.09 -30.90
N GLY A 542 -7.32 3.96 -31.08
CA GLY A 542 -7.95 2.67 -31.37
C GLY A 542 -8.79 2.10 -30.22
N MET A 543 -8.31 2.20 -28.98
CA MET A 543 -9.04 1.73 -27.79
C MET A 543 -10.32 2.56 -27.54
N VAL A 544 -10.27 3.87 -27.75
CA VAL A 544 -11.43 4.77 -27.68
C VAL A 544 -12.49 4.38 -28.71
N TYR A 545 -12.11 4.08 -29.96
CA TYR A 545 -13.08 3.57 -30.94
C TYR A 545 -13.69 2.23 -30.54
N ASN A 546 -12.94 1.34 -29.87
CA ASN A 546 -13.48 0.07 -29.38
C ASN A 546 -14.54 0.31 -28.29
N ALA A 547 -14.23 1.15 -27.30
CA ALA A 547 -15.16 1.53 -26.22
C ALA A 547 -16.42 2.24 -26.78
N MET A 548 -16.27 3.19 -27.72
CA MET A 548 -17.40 3.85 -28.38
C MET A 548 -18.26 2.87 -29.17
N LYS A 549 -17.65 1.96 -29.94
CA LYS A 549 -18.38 0.93 -30.68
C LYS A 549 -19.19 0.03 -29.74
N LEU A 550 -18.62 -0.36 -28.61
CA LEU A 550 -19.31 -1.16 -27.60
C LEU A 550 -20.53 -0.42 -27.03
N PHE A 551 -20.42 0.88 -26.72
CA PHE A 551 -21.57 1.70 -26.30
C PHE A 551 -22.65 1.82 -27.41
N MET A 552 -22.23 2.02 -28.67
CA MET A 552 -23.15 2.04 -29.82
C MET A 552 -23.87 0.70 -30.03
N GLU A 553 -23.24 -0.43 -29.72
CA GLU A 553 -23.84 -1.76 -29.84
C GLU A 553 -24.78 -2.11 -28.68
N ILE A 554 -24.59 -1.51 -27.49
CA ILE A 554 -25.50 -1.66 -26.34
C ILE A 554 -26.78 -0.83 -26.54
N ASN A 555 -26.66 0.47 -26.80
CA ASN A 555 -27.82 1.36 -26.94
C ASN A 555 -27.57 2.44 -28.02
N PRO A 556 -27.91 2.15 -29.30
CA PRO A 556 -27.72 3.10 -30.40
C PRO A 556 -28.47 4.42 -30.21
N GLN A 557 -29.70 4.38 -29.68
CA GLN A 557 -30.55 5.56 -29.53
C GLN A 557 -29.95 6.52 -28.51
N LEU A 558 -29.60 6.03 -27.31
CA LEU A 558 -28.96 6.84 -26.27
C LEU A 558 -27.61 7.41 -26.73
N PHE A 559 -26.88 6.69 -27.58
CA PHE A 559 -25.63 7.18 -28.16
C PHE A 559 -25.85 8.36 -29.12
N ASP A 560 -26.84 8.28 -30.00
CA ASP A 560 -27.22 9.37 -30.90
C ASP A 560 -27.79 10.57 -30.11
N ASP A 561 -28.57 10.33 -29.05
CA ASP A 561 -29.08 11.37 -28.14
C ASP A 561 -27.94 12.08 -27.41
N CYS A 562 -26.98 11.35 -26.82
CA CYS A 562 -25.77 11.93 -26.21
C CYS A 562 -24.94 12.75 -27.21
N SER A 563 -24.90 12.33 -28.47
CA SER A 563 -24.21 13.04 -29.57
C SER A 563 -24.90 14.37 -29.92
N HIS A 564 -26.24 14.39 -29.86
CA HIS A 564 -27.04 15.60 -30.02
C HIS A 564 -26.82 16.57 -28.85
N ASP A 565 -27.02 16.11 -27.62
CA ASP A 565 -26.87 16.90 -26.39
C ASP A 565 -25.47 17.50 -26.27
N TYR A 566 -24.42 16.71 -26.55
CA TYR A 566 -23.04 17.19 -26.57
C TYR A 566 -22.84 18.31 -27.62
N THR A 567 -23.47 18.18 -28.79
CA THR A 567 -23.38 19.18 -29.86
C THR A 567 -24.12 20.47 -29.49
N GLU A 568 -25.29 20.39 -28.85
CA GLU A 568 -26.00 21.56 -28.33
C GLU A 568 -25.24 22.24 -27.18
N GLN A 569 -24.64 21.46 -26.27
CA GLN A 569 -23.79 21.99 -25.20
C GLN A 569 -22.55 22.73 -25.75
N GLN A 570 -21.92 22.22 -26.82
CA GLN A 570 -20.82 22.92 -27.49
C GLN A 570 -21.28 24.20 -28.19
N ASN A 571 -22.40 24.17 -28.92
CA ASN A 571 -22.95 25.36 -29.59
C ASN A 571 -23.35 26.47 -28.59
N SER A 572 -23.97 26.10 -27.47
CA SER A 572 -24.38 27.02 -26.40
C SER A 572 -23.23 27.48 -25.49
N ALA A 573 -22.00 26.99 -25.66
CA ALA A 573 -20.88 27.30 -24.77
C ALA A 573 -20.59 28.81 -24.69
N ALA A 574 -20.60 29.50 -25.83
CA ALA A 574 -20.38 30.95 -25.89
C ALA A 574 -21.48 31.76 -25.20
N GLU A 575 -22.74 31.32 -25.29
CA GLU A 575 -23.87 31.96 -24.60
C GLU A 575 -23.79 31.75 -23.07
N ARG A 576 -23.38 30.55 -22.64
CA ARG A 576 -23.13 30.23 -21.22
C ARG A 576 -21.95 31.04 -20.66
N GLU A 577 -20.93 31.33 -21.47
CA GLU A 577 -19.82 32.21 -21.10
C GLU A 577 -20.26 33.68 -21.01
N ALA A 578 -20.95 34.22 -22.02
CA ALA A 578 -21.49 35.59 -21.98
C ALA A 578 -22.49 35.81 -20.82
N LEU A 579 -23.29 34.79 -20.47
CA LEU A 579 -24.16 34.80 -19.30
C LEU A 579 -23.35 34.83 -17.99
N ARG A 580 -22.22 34.12 -17.92
CA ARG A 580 -21.30 34.13 -16.77
C ARG A 580 -20.64 35.50 -16.63
N GLU A 581 -20.15 36.10 -17.71
CA GLU A 581 -19.61 37.46 -17.72
C GLU A 581 -20.65 38.50 -17.26
N ARG A 582 -21.87 38.43 -17.80
CA ARG A 582 -22.99 39.30 -17.38
C ARG A 582 -23.32 39.16 -15.90
N LYS A 583 -23.30 37.94 -15.35
CA LYS A 583 -23.48 37.68 -13.91
C LYS A 583 -22.34 38.32 -13.08
N TRP A 584 -21.09 38.23 -13.53
CA TRP A 584 -19.95 38.90 -12.88
C TRP A 584 -20.02 40.43 -12.96
N ALA A 585 -20.36 41.00 -14.11
CA ALA A 585 -20.51 42.45 -14.29
C ALA A 585 -21.58 43.02 -13.35
N ALA A 586 -22.74 42.36 -13.25
CA ALA A 586 -23.81 42.75 -12.34
C ALA A 586 -23.46 42.58 -10.84
N LEU A 587 -22.51 41.69 -10.50
CA LEU A 587 -21.96 41.57 -9.14
C LEU A 587 -20.95 42.70 -8.84
N ALA A 588 -20.08 43.03 -9.79
CA ALA A 588 -19.14 44.14 -9.68
C ALA A 588 -19.87 45.48 -9.51
N GLU A 589 -20.88 45.75 -10.36
CA GLU A 589 -21.69 46.97 -10.27
C GLU A 589 -22.36 47.10 -8.88
N LYS A 590 -22.96 46.03 -8.36
CA LYS A 590 -23.56 46.02 -7.01
C LYS A 590 -22.52 46.22 -5.90
N ALA A 591 -21.28 45.77 -6.08
CA ALA A 591 -20.20 45.98 -5.12
C ALA A 591 -19.72 47.45 -5.12
N ASP A 592 -19.58 48.07 -6.30
CA ASP A 592 -19.17 49.47 -6.40
C ASP A 592 -20.30 50.43 -6.03
N GLN A 593 -21.57 50.13 -6.36
CA GLN A 593 -22.73 50.86 -5.81
C GLN A 593 -22.74 50.84 -4.28
N ARG A 594 -22.38 49.71 -3.64
CA ARG A 594 -22.22 49.61 -2.17
C ARG A 594 -21.01 50.39 -1.64
N ARG A 595 -19.91 50.50 -2.40
CA ARG A 595 -18.76 51.36 -2.02
C ARG A 595 -19.10 52.85 -2.09
N VAL A 596 -19.80 53.27 -3.14
CA VAL A 596 -20.21 54.67 -3.34
C VAL A 596 -21.30 55.07 -2.33
N SER A 597 -22.23 54.18 -2.00
CA SER A 597 -23.25 54.45 -0.96
C SER A 597 -22.77 54.23 0.48
N GLY A 598 -21.73 53.41 0.71
CA GLY A 598 -21.11 53.18 2.02
C GLY A 598 -20.16 54.29 2.50
N GLY A 599 -20.14 55.44 1.80
CA GLY A 599 -19.22 56.55 2.02
C GLY A 599 -19.52 57.47 3.21
N VAL A 600 -20.33 57.07 4.20
CA VAL A 600 -20.47 57.68 5.55
C VAL A 600 -21.33 56.78 6.47
N SER A 601 -21.20 56.97 7.78
CA SER A 601 -22.01 56.38 8.88
C SER A 601 -21.91 54.87 9.18
N ASP A 602 -20.92 54.59 10.03
CA ASP A 602 -21.08 53.95 11.35
C ASP A 602 -20.77 52.44 11.53
N ALA A 603 -20.48 52.09 12.79
CA ALA A 603 -19.88 50.84 13.23
C ALA A 603 -20.87 49.65 13.26
N PRO A 604 -20.37 48.40 13.18
CA PRO A 604 -21.22 47.21 13.11
C PRO A 604 -21.90 46.88 14.46
N SER A 605 -23.06 47.49 14.69
CA SER A 605 -24.01 47.02 15.69
C SER A 605 -24.62 45.69 15.20
N ARG A 606 -24.28 44.61 15.91
CA ARG A 606 -24.53 43.20 15.52
C ARG A 606 -26.04 42.88 15.52
N PRO A 607 -26.69 42.60 14.37
CA PRO A 607 -28.08 42.18 14.33
C PRO A 607 -28.25 40.75 14.86
N GLN A 608 -29.45 40.41 15.33
CA GLN A 608 -29.79 39.08 15.84
C GLN A 608 -30.18 38.10 14.72
N VAL A 609 -30.21 36.81 15.05
CA VAL A 609 -30.67 35.72 14.18
C VAL A 609 -32.18 35.84 13.93
N GLY A 610 -32.60 35.89 12.66
CA GLY A 610 -34.02 35.82 12.28
C GLY A 610 -34.38 36.59 11.01
N GLY A 611 -34.14 35.99 9.84
CA GLY A 611 -34.57 36.57 8.57
C GLY A 611 -34.16 35.71 7.37
N VAL A 612 -35.14 35.08 6.71
CA VAL A 612 -34.91 34.34 5.47
C VAL A 612 -34.76 35.34 4.32
N LEU A 613 -33.62 35.33 3.63
CA LEU A 613 -33.44 36.09 2.40
C LEU A 613 -34.15 35.37 1.25
N SER A 614 -34.99 36.10 0.51
CA SER A 614 -35.72 35.56 -0.63
C SER A 614 -34.77 35.04 -1.71
N ARG A 615 -34.95 33.77 -2.10
CA ARG A 615 -34.24 33.14 -3.23
C ARG A 615 -34.62 33.90 -4.51
N VAL A 616 -33.64 34.18 -5.37
CA VAL A 616 -33.89 34.68 -6.73
C VAL A 616 -33.90 33.45 -7.63
N ASP A 617 -35.10 32.99 -7.98
CA ASP A 617 -35.28 31.76 -8.74
C ASP A 617 -35.03 31.99 -10.23
N GLU A 618 -33.81 31.67 -10.66
CA GLU A 618 -33.52 31.05 -11.96
C GLU A 618 -32.16 30.34 -11.85
N VAL A 619 -32.22 29.07 -11.41
CA VAL A 619 -31.05 28.20 -11.24
C VAL A 619 -31.03 27.21 -12.40
N ASP A 620 -29.90 27.18 -13.11
CA ASP A 620 -29.63 26.21 -14.19
C ASP A 620 -29.72 24.79 -13.60
N PRO A 621 -30.52 23.86 -14.17
CA PRO A 621 -30.77 22.55 -13.57
C PRO A 621 -29.49 21.74 -13.32
N VAL A 622 -28.47 21.90 -14.18
CA VAL A 622 -27.16 21.26 -14.00
C VAL A 622 -26.46 21.81 -12.76
N THR A 623 -26.61 23.12 -12.46
CA THR A 623 -26.10 23.70 -11.21
C THR A 623 -26.94 23.33 -9.99
N GLU A 624 -28.25 23.14 -10.11
CA GLU A 624 -29.05 22.71 -8.97
C GLU A 624 -28.74 21.26 -8.57
N ASP A 625 -28.51 20.37 -9.55
CA ASP A 625 -28.15 18.97 -9.25
C ASP A 625 -26.73 18.86 -8.69
N ASN A 626 -25.75 19.59 -9.27
CA ASN A 626 -24.41 19.69 -8.70
C ASN A 626 -24.40 20.27 -7.27
N GLN A 627 -25.24 21.28 -6.99
CA GLN A 627 -25.34 21.84 -5.62
C GLN A 627 -26.01 20.86 -4.65
N LYS A 628 -27.08 20.16 -5.05
CA LYS A 628 -27.72 19.11 -4.23
C LYS A 628 -26.74 17.97 -3.90
N ARG A 629 -25.91 17.57 -4.85
CA ARG A 629 -24.83 16.58 -4.68
C ARG A 629 -23.73 17.08 -3.73
N LEU A 630 -23.35 18.36 -3.81
CA LEU A 630 -22.40 18.99 -2.89
C LEU A 630 -22.94 19.13 -1.46
N ASP A 631 -24.22 19.46 -1.32
CA ASP A 631 -24.87 19.68 -0.03
C ASP A 631 -25.17 18.35 0.69
N SER A 632 -25.50 17.28 -0.04
CA SER A 632 -25.67 15.94 0.53
C SER A 632 -24.36 15.36 1.08
N LEU A 633 -23.25 15.53 0.36
CA LEU A 633 -21.90 15.16 0.81
C LEU A 633 -21.49 15.94 2.08
N GLN A 634 -21.81 17.24 2.16
CA GLN A 634 -21.56 18.04 3.36
C GLN A 634 -22.43 17.62 4.56
N LEU A 635 -23.67 17.19 4.33
CA LEU A 635 -24.55 16.68 5.38
C LEU A 635 -24.05 15.35 5.98
N GLN A 636 -23.45 14.47 5.16
CA GLN A 636 -22.80 13.24 5.66
C GLN A 636 -21.57 13.55 6.53
N ASP A 637 -20.66 14.42 6.08
CA ASP A 637 -19.45 14.80 6.85
C ASP A 637 -19.82 15.53 8.18
N ALA A 638 -20.98 16.19 8.23
CA ALA A 638 -21.53 16.79 9.44
C ALA A 638 -22.17 15.77 10.41
N ALA A 639 -22.94 14.80 9.91
CA ALA A 639 -23.65 13.81 10.71
C ALA A 639 -22.72 12.91 11.54
N GLY A 640 -21.46 12.74 11.12
CA GLY A 640 -20.46 11.93 11.83
C GLY A 640 -19.96 12.50 13.17
N ARG A 641 -20.32 13.76 13.54
CA ARG A 641 -19.85 14.40 14.79
C ARG A 641 -20.91 14.38 15.89
N ARG A 642 -20.74 13.47 16.86
CA ARG A 642 -21.55 13.47 18.11
C ARG A 642 -21.40 14.81 18.87
N PRO A 643 -22.49 15.38 19.41
CA PRO A 643 -22.43 16.60 20.21
C PRO A 643 -21.93 16.33 21.64
N GLY A 644 -21.25 17.29 22.24
CA GLY A 644 -20.88 17.24 23.65
C GLY A 644 -20.28 18.54 24.19
N GLY A 645 -20.57 18.86 25.46
CA GLY A 645 -19.81 19.85 26.23
C GLY A 645 -20.46 21.22 26.48
N HIS A 646 -21.47 21.25 27.37
CA HIS A 646 -21.93 22.38 28.19
C HIS A 646 -21.28 23.77 28.00
N GLU A 647 -22.09 24.77 27.58
CA GLU A 647 -21.83 26.16 27.98
C GLU A 647 -22.17 26.38 29.45
N ARG A 648 -21.33 27.17 30.15
CA ARG A 648 -21.59 27.63 31.52
C ARG A 648 -22.43 28.90 31.50
N GLN A 649 -23.67 28.84 31.96
CA GLN A 649 -24.42 30.05 32.27
C GLN A 649 -23.89 30.69 33.56
N ASN A 650 -23.51 31.97 33.50
CA ASN A 650 -23.18 32.76 34.67
C ASN A 650 -24.45 33.07 35.48
N SER A 651 -24.33 33.08 36.80
CA SER A 651 -25.41 33.44 37.71
C SER A 651 -25.70 34.94 37.68
N GLN A 652 -26.98 35.30 37.64
CA GLN A 652 -27.47 36.55 38.18
C GLN A 652 -28.53 36.26 39.25
N SER A 653 -28.47 37.00 40.35
CA SER A 653 -29.35 36.86 41.49
C SER A 653 -30.54 37.80 41.42
N SER A 654 -31.75 37.30 41.67
CA SER A 654 -32.75 38.09 42.40
C SER A 654 -33.66 37.18 43.24
N ALA A 655 -34.14 37.72 44.35
CA ALA A 655 -34.89 37.00 45.36
C ALA A 655 -36.39 36.89 45.02
N ARG A 656 -37.07 35.88 45.59
CA ARG A 656 -37.95 35.99 46.78
C ARG A 656 -39.14 35.01 46.69
N SER A 657 -39.35 34.25 47.76
CA SER A 657 -40.63 33.71 48.29
C SER A 657 -41.62 32.98 47.34
N ARG A 658 -42.29 31.92 47.78
CA ARG A 658 -42.66 31.57 49.16
C ARG A 658 -42.76 30.07 49.38
#